data_AF-A0A3B9I991-F1
#
_entry.id   AF-A0A3B9I991-F1
#
_cell.length_a   1.000
_cell.length_b   1.000
_cell.length_c   1.000
_cell.angle_alpha   90.00
_cell.angle_beta   90.00
_cell.angle_gamma   90.00
#
_symmetry.space_group_name_H-M   'P 1'
#
loop_
_entity.id
_entity.type
_entity.pdbx_description
1 polymer ?
#
loop_
_entity_poly.entity_id
_entity_poly.type
_entity_poly.pdbx_seq_one_letter_code
_entity_poly.pdbx_strand_id
1 'polypeptide(L)'
;MLKNIPIKFSIEFISICLKKERFLTIVMLIALLLGNSAYPQSHEYISLNEAVLRVESKQKQKWYVFPEKRENIIKWNDSCRTIWLDDKYMSSFSMDAKSNEAFVFQLAIWAAETSLKNIDISFSNFTDRYGNSIPAKSFHSFSTEGFDSSGIYFSQKSEVLEGTIHPLWVGVDLEKIKSGFYSGDIIVRADSTFKKVPVAINIKGKVLSKHRFDKGNSLSRLFWLNSRLGIDDDVTEGYVPIDKERNTLYFLGRSVEINEYGLPEKINSYFSDNNEDITHTPTPILNRSFQFLIEREDGTIIELKPGQFRFTDITPAYVLWETTNSSPECDVKCTGRLEFDGFAEIHLGVKAKQSLKIKDIRLEAHWEKNKAIYMMGLGKEGGLRTDELKWKWDSTKRQDNLWMGGVNGGLAVKLKSEPYRQPVVLGNYRHYPLLMPQSWDNDGKGGIKIVEEANNVKYTAYSGQRTLDSTSILHFNIELLITPFKKIEKGIKYHDRYYHGAVNSAISKIPLAKNAEANILNIHHGEDAIPFINYPYHDETIPILKQVIDKAHNNGLRLKVYYTTRELTVNCPEFYALKSLNGEIILPGTGNNYTNPNHYPTGPPEWMLKNLRYDYIPAWHTRIRYGRFMGMTDYSVITTPGSRL
;
A
#
# COMPACT_ATOMS: atom_id res chain seq x y z
N MET A 1 38.24 87.37 -28.72
CA MET A 1 38.72 88.06 -27.51
C MET A 1 39.19 87.03 -26.51
N LEU A 2 40.48 87.06 -26.19
CA LEU A 2 41.11 86.32 -25.09
C LEU A 2 40.56 86.79 -23.73
N LYS A 3 40.42 85.88 -22.74
CA LYS A 3 41.26 85.84 -21.52
C LYS A 3 40.72 84.88 -20.42
N ASN A 4 41.63 84.00 -19.96
CA ASN A 4 41.93 83.56 -18.57
C ASN A 4 41.13 82.41 -17.86
N ILE A 5 41.64 81.16 -17.99
CA ILE A 5 42.31 80.25 -16.98
C ILE A 5 41.70 80.14 -15.54
N PRO A 6 41.67 78.97 -14.81
CA PRO A 6 42.48 77.73 -14.95
C PRO A 6 41.79 76.35 -14.85
N ILE A 7 42.51 75.38 -15.39
CA ILE A 7 42.49 73.94 -15.08
C ILE A 7 42.94 73.72 -13.63
N LYS A 8 42.08 73.12 -12.79
CA LYS A 8 42.52 72.48 -11.53
C LYS A 8 41.52 71.46 -10.99
N PHE A 9 41.23 70.39 -11.72
CA PHE A 9 40.56 69.20 -11.15
C PHE A 9 40.99 67.93 -11.89
N SER A 10 42.29 67.64 -11.88
CA SER A 10 42.81 66.28 -12.02
C SER A 10 43.75 66.08 -10.83
N ILE A 11 43.45 65.07 -10.00
CA ILE A 11 44.23 64.45 -8.89
C ILE A 11 43.30 64.04 -7.73
N GLU A 12 42.23 64.80 -7.42
CA GLU A 12 41.30 64.41 -6.34
C GLU A 12 40.39 63.23 -6.71
N PHE A 13 39.95 63.11 -7.97
CA PHE A 13 39.08 62.01 -8.39
C PHE A 13 39.80 60.66 -8.49
N ILE A 14 41.11 60.66 -8.80
CA ILE A 14 41.92 59.43 -8.90
C ILE A 14 42.40 58.98 -7.51
N SER A 15 42.65 59.91 -6.58
CA SER A 15 43.02 59.59 -5.19
C SER A 15 41.84 59.00 -4.39
N ILE A 16 40.60 59.41 -4.68
CA ILE A 16 39.39 58.85 -4.05
C ILE A 16 39.08 57.43 -4.56
N CYS A 17 39.26 57.15 -5.85
CA CYS A 17 39.06 55.81 -6.40
C CYS A 17 40.13 54.80 -5.93
N LEU A 18 41.41 55.19 -5.85
CA LEU A 18 42.49 54.31 -5.38
C LEU A 18 42.46 54.05 -3.86
N LYS A 19 41.94 54.99 -3.05
CA LYS A 19 41.73 54.76 -1.60
C LYS A 19 40.53 53.86 -1.32
N LYS A 20 39.47 53.91 -2.14
CA LYS A 20 38.29 53.03 -1.98
C LYS A 20 38.60 51.58 -2.34
N GLU A 21 39.36 51.33 -3.41
CA GLU A 21 39.76 49.96 -3.77
C GLU A 21 40.75 49.35 -2.76
N ARG A 22 41.74 50.11 -2.26
CA ARG A 22 42.63 49.61 -1.20
C ARG A 22 41.91 49.37 0.13
N PHE A 23 40.89 50.18 0.46
CA PHE A 23 40.06 49.95 1.65
C PHE A 23 39.15 48.73 1.48
N LEU A 24 38.55 48.52 0.30
CA LEU A 24 37.76 47.32 0.02
C LEU A 24 38.62 46.05 0.03
N THR A 25 39.82 46.09 -0.52
CA THR A 25 40.74 44.94 -0.55
C THR A 25 41.32 44.62 0.83
N ILE A 26 41.61 45.64 1.66
CA ILE A 26 42.05 45.42 3.07
C ILE A 26 40.87 44.94 3.94
N VAL A 27 39.65 45.44 3.74
CA VAL A 27 38.45 44.92 4.42
C VAL A 27 38.12 43.49 3.96
N MET A 28 38.33 43.15 2.68
CA MET A 28 38.21 41.77 2.20
C MET A 28 39.31 40.86 2.77
N LEU A 29 40.56 41.31 2.84
CA LEU A 29 41.66 40.53 3.43
C LEU A 29 41.52 40.36 4.95
N ILE A 30 41.02 41.38 5.66
CA ILE A 30 40.71 41.29 7.10
C ILE A 30 39.45 40.43 7.34
N ALA A 31 38.46 40.43 6.43
CA ALA A 31 37.33 39.49 6.49
C ALA A 31 37.75 38.05 6.15
N LEU A 32 38.74 37.86 5.27
CA LEU A 32 39.35 36.55 4.98
C LEU A 32 40.30 36.06 6.09
N LEU A 33 40.93 36.97 6.85
CA LEU A 33 41.84 36.62 7.96
C LEU A 33 41.13 36.52 9.32
N LEU A 34 40.04 37.27 9.56
CA LEU A 34 39.18 37.12 10.75
C LEU A 34 38.06 36.08 10.55
N GLY A 35 37.83 35.63 9.31
CA GLY A 35 36.96 34.50 8.98
C GLY A 35 37.57 33.11 9.26
N ASN A 36 38.85 33.06 9.66
CA ASN A 36 39.54 31.83 10.07
C ASN A 36 39.58 31.64 11.59
N SER A 37 38.46 31.93 12.26
CA SER A 37 38.09 31.12 13.41
C SER A 37 37.18 30.02 12.88
N ALA A 38 37.78 28.88 12.54
CA ALA A 38 37.07 27.65 12.24
C ALA A 38 36.31 27.20 13.49
N TYR A 39 35.16 27.81 13.75
CA TYR A 39 34.05 27.06 14.31
C TYR A 39 33.56 26.19 13.15
N PRO A 40 33.78 24.87 13.16
CA PRO A 40 33.09 24.03 12.21
C PRO A 40 31.60 24.28 12.45
N GLN A 41 30.90 24.84 11.47
CA GLN A 41 29.47 24.61 11.34
C GLN A 41 29.35 23.09 11.21
N SER A 42 29.14 22.42 12.33
CA SER A 42 28.89 21.00 12.34
C SER A 42 27.58 20.83 11.59
N HIS A 43 27.66 20.47 10.32
CA HIS A 43 26.50 19.98 9.60
C HIS A 43 25.99 18.81 10.44
N GLU A 44 24.69 18.83 10.78
CA GLU A 44 24.09 17.76 11.59
C GLU A 44 24.31 16.39 10.93
N TYR A 45 24.38 16.40 9.59
CA TYR A 45 24.64 15.24 8.74
C TYR A 45 25.92 15.43 7.92
N ILE A 46 26.66 14.34 7.72
CA ILE A 46 27.81 14.24 6.81
C ILE A 46 27.56 13.12 5.80
N SER A 47 28.28 13.16 4.67
CA SER A 47 28.24 12.06 3.70
C SER A 47 28.75 10.75 4.30
N LEU A 48 28.30 9.60 3.78
CA LEU A 48 28.79 8.31 4.24
C LEU A 48 30.29 8.11 3.99
N ASN A 49 30.84 8.66 2.90
CA ASN A 49 32.28 8.62 2.65
C ASN A 49 33.07 9.36 3.73
N GLU A 50 32.60 10.53 4.16
CA GLU A 50 33.21 11.26 5.27
C GLU A 50 33.05 10.52 6.60
N ALA A 51 31.90 9.88 6.82
CA ALA A 51 31.66 9.07 8.01
C ALA A 51 32.63 7.87 8.08
N VAL A 52 32.90 7.18 6.95
CA VAL A 52 33.87 6.07 6.91
C VAL A 52 35.23 6.55 7.44
N LEU A 53 35.75 7.67 6.91
CA LEU A 53 37.05 8.21 7.32
C LEU A 53 37.10 8.52 8.82
N ARG A 54 36.01 9.04 9.40
CA ARG A 54 35.94 9.35 10.83
C ARG A 54 35.95 8.09 11.69
N VAL A 55 35.25 7.02 11.30
CA VAL A 55 35.22 5.80 12.11
C VAL A 55 36.46 4.94 11.93
N GLU A 56 37.08 4.95 10.74
CA GLU A 56 38.40 4.33 10.51
C GLU A 56 39.47 4.88 11.46
N SER A 57 39.39 6.17 11.82
CA SER A 57 40.31 6.79 12.78
C SER A 57 40.13 6.32 14.24
N LYS A 58 39.00 5.69 14.57
CA LYS A 58 38.63 5.26 15.93
C LYS A 58 38.64 3.74 16.10
N GLN A 59 37.81 3.03 15.32
CA GLN A 59 37.70 1.57 15.36
C GLN A 59 36.94 1.07 14.13
N LYS A 60 37.67 0.50 13.16
CA LYS A 60 37.10 -0.02 11.91
C LYS A 60 36.24 -1.26 12.16
N GLN A 61 34.97 -1.19 11.76
CA GLN A 61 34.01 -2.30 11.75
C GLN A 61 33.31 -2.35 10.39
N LYS A 62 32.98 -3.55 9.92
CA LYS A 62 32.29 -3.76 8.64
C LYS A 62 30.90 -3.12 8.57
N TRP A 63 30.24 -3.00 9.73
CA TRP A 63 28.92 -2.40 9.88
C TRP A 63 28.68 -1.93 11.31
N TYR A 64 27.73 -1.00 11.45
CA TYR A 64 27.40 -0.31 12.69
C TYR A 64 25.89 -0.27 12.91
N VAL A 65 25.49 -0.13 14.17
CA VAL A 65 24.10 0.12 14.56
C VAL A 65 24.04 1.28 15.54
N PHE A 66 23.22 2.29 15.24
CA PHE A 66 23.06 3.48 16.09
C PHE A 66 21.61 3.60 16.55
N PRO A 67 21.31 3.63 17.86
CA PRO A 67 19.98 3.93 18.34
C PRO A 67 19.66 5.42 18.20
N GLU A 68 18.41 5.71 17.85
CA GLU A 68 17.97 7.06 17.60
C GLU A 68 16.52 7.28 18.05
N LYS A 69 16.27 8.49 18.55
CA LYS A 69 14.96 8.88 19.07
C LYS A 69 13.98 9.12 17.92
N ARG A 70 12.68 8.91 18.15
CA ARG A 70 11.63 9.19 17.15
C ARG A 70 11.59 10.66 16.72
N GLU A 71 12.06 11.58 17.56
CA GLU A 71 12.11 13.02 17.26
C GLU A 71 13.18 13.35 16.20
N ASN A 72 14.17 12.47 16.00
CA ASN A 72 15.29 12.65 15.08
C ASN A 72 15.20 11.65 13.91
N ILE A 73 14.11 11.71 13.15
CA ILE A 73 13.78 10.77 12.08
C ILE A 73 14.94 10.63 11.07
N ILE A 74 15.34 9.38 10.78
CA ILE A 74 16.33 9.06 9.76
C ILE A 74 15.67 9.11 8.39
N LYS A 75 15.99 10.13 7.60
CA LYS A 75 15.34 10.40 6.31
C LYS A 75 16.07 9.80 5.12
N TRP A 76 17.39 9.69 5.21
CA TRP A 76 18.26 9.37 4.08
C TRP A 76 19.17 8.19 4.39
N ASN A 77 19.41 7.36 3.38
CA ASN A 77 20.30 6.20 3.44
C ASN A 77 21.76 6.52 3.08
N ASP A 78 22.05 7.75 2.68
CA ASP A 78 23.34 8.20 2.16
C ASP A 78 24.03 9.24 3.09
N SER A 79 23.45 9.49 4.26
CA SER A 79 23.83 10.58 5.16
C SER A 79 23.89 10.09 6.61
N CYS A 80 25.03 10.26 7.27
CA CYS A 80 25.23 9.89 8.68
C CYS A 80 25.11 11.11 9.59
N ARG A 81 24.42 10.96 10.73
CA ARG A 81 24.42 12.03 11.75
C ARG A 81 25.77 12.06 12.46
N THR A 82 26.34 13.26 12.59
CA THR A 82 27.66 13.42 13.22
C THR A 82 27.71 12.93 14.67
N ILE A 83 26.60 13.06 15.41
CA ILE A 83 26.48 12.63 16.81
C ILE A 83 26.57 11.10 16.98
N TRP A 84 26.24 10.31 15.96
CA TRP A 84 26.36 8.85 16.01
C TRP A 84 27.81 8.39 16.14
N LEU A 85 28.75 9.24 15.71
CA LEU A 85 30.18 8.97 15.75
C LEU A 85 30.83 9.41 17.08
N ASP A 86 30.04 9.90 18.04
CA ASP A 86 30.46 10.19 19.40
C ASP A 86 30.23 8.97 20.31
N ASP A 87 31.31 8.43 20.88
CA ASP A 87 31.29 7.25 21.75
C ASP A 87 30.44 7.49 23.02
N LYS A 88 30.35 8.74 23.47
CA LYS A 88 29.51 9.12 24.62
C LYS A 88 28.02 9.03 24.29
N TYR A 89 27.63 9.39 23.06
CA TYR A 89 26.24 9.27 22.62
C TYR A 89 25.79 7.80 22.65
N MET A 90 26.64 6.91 22.15
CA MET A 90 26.37 5.47 22.10
C MET A 90 26.32 4.80 23.47
N SER A 91 27.26 5.14 24.36
CA SER A 91 27.39 4.52 25.69
C SER A 91 26.34 5.00 26.71
N SER A 92 25.63 6.11 26.44
CA SER A 92 24.65 6.71 27.35
C SER A 92 23.27 6.94 26.73
N PHE A 93 22.98 6.26 25.62
CA PHE A 93 21.73 6.45 24.89
C PHE A 93 20.51 6.13 25.76
N SER A 94 19.65 7.12 25.93
CA SER A 94 18.40 7.00 26.69
C SER A 94 17.29 7.82 26.06
N MET A 95 16.06 7.33 26.25
CA MET A 95 14.84 7.93 25.71
C MET A 95 13.81 8.11 26.82
N ASP A 96 12.95 9.11 26.66
CA ASP A 96 11.84 9.35 27.58
C ASP A 96 10.53 8.87 26.96
N ALA A 97 9.76 8.10 27.73
CA ALA A 97 8.43 7.63 27.36
C ALA A 97 7.43 7.93 28.49
N LYS A 98 6.14 7.86 28.18
CA LYS A 98 5.06 7.99 29.16
C LYS A 98 4.49 6.63 29.51
N SER A 99 3.90 6.51 30.70
CA SER A 99 3.19 5.29 31.10
C SER A 99 1.96 5.06 30.22
N ASN A 100 1.71 3.81 29.82
CA ASN A 100 0.70 3.40 28.84
C ASN A 100 0.88 4.02 27.45
N GLU A 101 2.10 4.32 27.01
CA GLU A 101 2.37 4.79 25.65
C GLU A 101 2.60 3.60 24.70
N ALA A 102 2.08 3.67 23.48
CA ALA A 102 2.61 2.90 22.36
C ALA A 102 3.86 3.64 21.85
N PHE A 103 5.00 3.34 22.46
CA PHE A 103 6.23 4.09 22.29
C PHE A 103 7.03 3.55 21.09
N VAL A 104 7.67 4.43 20.31
CA VAL A 104 8.46 4.03 19.15
C VAL A 104 9.80 4.73 19.11
N PHE A 105 10.78 4.09 18.51
CA PHE A 105 12.11 4.63 18.22
C PHE A 105 12.73 3.88 17.03
N GLN A 106 13.95 4.23 16.63
CA GLN A 106 14.58 3.65 15.45
C GLN A 106 16.03 3.23 15.72
N LEU A 107 16.54 2.31 14.88
CA LEU A 107 17.93 1.88 14.83
C LEU A 107 18.46 2.14 13.42
N ALA A 108 19.53 2.91 13.29
CA ALA A 108 20.23 3.09 12.03
C ALA A 108 21.22 1.93 11.82
N ILE A 109 20.98 1.06 10.83
CA ILE A 109 21.95 0.04 10.42
C ILE A 109 22.79 0.62 9.29
N TRP A 110 24.09 0.72 9.48
CA TRP A 110 25.01 1.19 8.46
C TRP A 110 25.92 0.06 7.98
N ALA A 111 25.73 -0.36 6.72
CA ALA A 111 26.52 -1.38 6.04
C ALA A 111 27.80 -0.75 5.44
N ALA A 112 28.79 -0.42 6.26
CA ALA A 112 29.92 0.42 5.86
C ALA A 112 30.86 -0.19 4.81
N GLU A 113 31.12 -1.50 4.86
CA GLU A 113 32.08 -2.18 3.96
C GLU A 113 31.49 -3.37 3.20
N THR A 114 30.29 -3.82 3.57
CA THR A 114 29.68 -5.00 2.94
C THR A 114 28.18 -4.97 3.08
N SER A 115 27.45 -5.41 2.05
CA SER A 115 26.00 -5.60 2.14
C SER A 115 25.66 -6.60 3.24
N LEU A 116 24.59 -6.32 3.98
CA LEU A 116 24.08 -7.15 5.06
C LEU A 116 22.78 -7.80 4.61
N LYS A 117 22.67 -9.12 4.74
CA LYS A 117 21.45 -9.86 4.38
C LYS A 117 20.80 -10.48 5.60
N ASN A 118 19.54 -10.87 5.42
CA ASN A 118 18.75 -11.55 6.44
C ASN A 118 18.74 -10.77 7.77
N ILE A 119 18.51 -9.46 7.69
CA ILE A 119 18.44 -8.62 8.88
C ILE A 119 17.30 -9.10 9.78
N ASP A 120 17.63 -9.30 11.05
CA ASP A 120 16.69 -9.70 12.09
C ASP A 120 17.00 -8.96 13.40
N ILE A 121 16.03 -8.86 14.29
CA ILE A 121 16.14 -8.12 15.54
C ILE A 121 15.47 -8.89 16.69
N SER A 122 16.14 -8.91 17.83
CA SER A 122 15.59 -9.51 19.05
C SER A 122 15.87 -8.64 20.26
N PHE A 123 15.02 -8.78 21.26
CA PHE A 123 15.01 -7.91 22.44
C PHE A 123 15.27 -8.72 23.70
N SER A 124 16.05 -8.15 24.62
CA SER A 124 16.10 -8.63 26.00
C SER A 124 14.93 -8.07 26.82
N ASN A 125 14.72 -8.59 28.03
CA ASN A 125 13.91 -7.87 29.02
C ASN A 125 14.68 -6.61 29.44
N PHE A 126 14.00 -5.46 29.46
CA PHE A 126 14.59 -4.25 30.04
C PHE A 126 14.21 -4.21 31.51
N THR A 127 15.18 -4.06 32.40
CA THR A 127 14.96 -4.12 33.86
C THR A 127 15.30 -2.80 34.53
N ASP A 128 14.58 -2.47 35.59
CA ASP A 128 14.93 -1.37 36.48
C ASP A 128 15.73 -1.88 37.69
N ARG A 129 16.22 -0.94 38.51
CA ARG A 129 16.99 -1.26 39.74
C ARG A 129 16.18 -2.00 40.82
N TYR A 130 14.86 -2.10 40.67
CA TYR A 130 13.96 -2.73 41.63
C TYR A 130 13.46 -4.10 41.15
N GLY A 131 13.93 -4.58 40.00
CA GLY A 131 13.52 -5.86 39.42
C GLY A 131 12.19 -5.83 38.67
N ASN A 132 11.57 -4.65 38.48
CA ASN A 132 10.47 -4.53 37.53
C ASN A 132 11.05 -4.66 36.11
N SER A 133 10.23 -5.14 35.17
CA SER A 133 10.68 -5.34 33.79
C SER A 133 9.69 -4.83 32.75
N ILE A 134 10.23 -4.40 31.61
CA ILE A 134 9.54 -4.38 30.32
C ILE A 134 9.89 -5.71 29.66
N PRO A 135 8.94 -6.66 29.55
CA PRO A 135 9.20 -7.95 28.92
C PRO A 135 9.61 -7.80 27.45
N ALA A 136 10.52 -8.63 26.97
CA ALA A 136 10.97 -8.66 25.57
C ALA A 136 9.79 -8.74 24.56
N LYS A 137 8.74 -9.47 24.90
CA LYS A 137 7.51 -9.60 24.08
C LYS A 137 6.71 -8.31 23.90
N SER A 138 7.02 -7.26 24.67
CA SER A 138 6.38 -5.94 24.52
C SER A 138 7.01 -5.14 23.39
N PHE A 139 8.18 -5.58 22.91
CA PHE A 139 8.89 -5.00 21.78
C PHE A 139 8.54 -5.77 20.51
N HIS A 140 8.49 -5.06 19.39
CA HIS A 140 8.40 -5.64 18.06
C HIS A 140 9.07 -4.72 17.04
N SER A 141 9.39 -5.28 15.88
CA SER A 141 10.00 -4.55 14.77
C SER A 141 9.00 -4.40 13.65
N PHE A 142 8.66 -3.15 13.33
CA PHE A 142 7.83 -2.88 12.15
C PHE A 142 8.56 -3.25 10.86
N SER A 143 9.89 -3.36 10.88
CA SER A 143 10.72 -3.53 9.68
C SER A 143 11.04 -4.98 9.32
N THR A 144 10.81 -5.94 10.22
CA THR A 144 11.21 -7.36 10.02
C THR A 144 10.06 -8.34 10.21
N GLU A 145 8.92 -7.90 10.73
CA GLU A 145 7.75 -8.74 10.95
C GLU A 145 6.46 -7.91 10.93
N GLY A 146 5.33 -8.60 10.88
CA GLY A 146 4.03 -7.97 11.01
C GLY A 146 2.86 -8.89 10.65
N PHE A 147 1.71 -8.26 10.44
CA PHE A 147 0.54 -8.88 9.84
C PHE A 147 0.24 -8.17 8.54
N ASP A 148 -0.10 -8.93 7.50
CA ASP A 148 -0.54 -8.35 6.23
C ASP A 148 -1.99 -7.83 6.33
N SER A 149 -2.50 -7.28 5.22
CA SER A 149 -3.88 -6.75 5.13
C SER A 149 -4.97 -7.80 5.32
N SER A 150 -4.64 -9.10 5.28
CA SER A 150 -5.54 -10.22 5.57
C SER A 150 -5.35 -10.77 6.99
N GLY A 151 -4.49 -10.16 7.81
CA GLY A 151 -4.23 -10.57 9.18
C GLY A 151 -3.31 -11.79 9.29
N ILE A 152 -2.63 -12.18 8.21
CA ILE A 152 -1.67 -13.28 8.18
C ILE A 152 -0.33 -12.76 8.66
N TYR A 153 0.27 -13.47 9.63
CA TYR A 153 1.59 -13.12 10.14
C TYR A 153 2.66 -13.34 9.06
N PHE A 154 3.58 -12.39 8.93
CA PHE A 154 4.76 -12.54 8.09
C PHE A 154 6.03 -12.13 8.84
N SER A 155 7.13 -12.73 8.41
CA SER A 155 8.48 -12.28 8.72
C SER A 155 9.20 -11.93 7.42
N GLN A 156 9.83 -10.77 7.37
CA GLN A 156 10.56 -10.31 6.20
C GLN A 156 12.06 -10.34 6.47
N LYS A 157 12.80 -10.96 5.55
CA LYS A 157 14.26 -10.86 5.52
C LYS A 157 14.63 -9.68 4.64
N SER A 158 15.19 -8.63 5.23
CA SER A 158 15.64 -7.45 4.49
C SER A 158 17.15 -7.49 4.23
N GLU A 159 17.57 -6.68 3.28
CA GLU A 159 18.98 -6.45 2.92
C GLU A 159 19.31 -4.96 3.10
N VAL A 160 20.50 -4.67 3.57
CA VAL A 160 21.09 -3.32 3.60
C VAL A 160 22.30 -3.33 2.68
N LEU A 161 22.24 -2.54 1.61
CA LEU A 161 23.31 -2.48 0.62
C LEU A 161 24.57 -1.84 1.20
N GLU A 162 25.73 -2.32 0.75
CA GLU A 162 27.02 -1.70 1.06
C GLU A 162 27.00 -0.18 0.81
N GLY A 163 27.61 0.56 1.72
CA GLY A 163 27.69 2.01 1.65
C GLY A 163 26.37 2.72 1.94
N THR A 164 25.37 2.05 2.53
CA THR A 164 24.07 2.66 2.86
C THR A 164 23.65 2.48 4.33
N ILE A 165 22.80 3.40 4.79
CA ILE A 165 22.09 3.34 6.07
C ILE A 165 20.65 2.90 5.85
N HIS A 166 20.17 1.95 6.65
CA HIS A 166 18.76 1.57 6.68
C HIS A 166 18.20 1.72 8.10
N PRO A 167 17.13 2.50 8.32
CA PRO A 167 16.50 2.61 9.62
C PRO A 167 15.52 1.46 9.86
N LEU A 168 15.65 0.78 11.00
CA LEU A 168 14.64 -0.14 11.52
C LEU A 168 13.79 0.57 12.57
N TRP A 169 12.47 0.47 12.47
CA TRP A 169 11.56 1.02 13.47
C TRP A 169 11.12 -0.03 14.49
N VAL A 170 11.24 0.32 15.76
CA VAL A 170 10.89 -0.51 16.91
C VAL A 170 9.70 0.10 17.64
N GLY A 171 8.70 -0.72 17.92
CA GLY A 171 7.57 -0.39 18.80
C GLY A 171 7.73 -1.08 20.15
N VAL A 172 7.34 -0.39 21.23
CA VAL A 172 7.29 -0.89 22.60
C VAL A 172 5.94 -0.56 23.21
N ASP A 173 5.16 -1.59 23.52
CA ASP A 173 3.92 -1.41 24.28
C ASP A 173 4.24 -1.23 25.77
N LEU A 174 4.00 -0.03 26.29
CA LEU A 174 4.23 0.33 27.69
C LEU A 174 2.93 0.28 28.51
N GLU A 175 1.90 -0.42 28.03
CA GLU A 175 0.68 -0.67 28.81
C GLU A 175 1.02 -1.39 30.13
N LYS A 176 0.51 -0.84 31.24
CA LYS A 176 0.67 -1.36 32.61
C LYS A 176 2.13 -1.42 33.10
N ILE A 177 3.07 -0.83 32.37
CA ILE A 177 4.45 -0.69 32.83
C ILE A 177 4.55 0.49 33.80
N LYS A 178 5.18 0.25 34.95
CA LYS A 178 5.40 1.26 36.00
C LYS A 178 6.38 2.33 35.51
N SER A 179 6.26 3.53 36.08
CA SER A 179 7.28 4.56 35.90
C SER A 179 8.61 4.12 36.51
N GLY A 180 9.70 4.41 35.80
CA GLY A 180 11.03 3.93 36.18
C GLY A 180 12.03 4.09 35.04
N PHE A 181 13.30 3.84 35.36
CA PHE A 181 14.38 3.80 34.39
C PHE A 181 14.73 2.35 34.09
N TYR A 182 14.44 1.90 32.88
CA TYR A 182 14.62 0.53 32.43
C TYR A 182 15.75 0.46 31.41
N SER A 183 16.69 -0.46 31.60
CA SER A 183 17.80 -0.68 30.67
C SER A 183 17.81 -2.11 30.17
N GLY A 184 18.19 -2.28 28.91
CA GLY A 184 18.37 -3.59 28.31
C GLY A 184 19.12 -3.48 26.99
N ASP A 185 19.22 -4.61 26.33
CA ASP A 185 19.95 -4.76 25.09
C ASP A 185 19.02 -5.15 23.95
N ILE A 186 19.30 -4.58 22.78
CA ILE A 186 18.71 -4.97 21.50
C ILE A 186 19.80 -5.66 20.68
N ILE A 187 19.48 -6.82 20.11
CA ILE A 187 20.42 -7.58 19.28
C ILE A 187 19.94 -7.51 17.84
N VAL A 188 20.73 -6.86 16.98
CA VAL A 188 20.53 -6.85 15.53
C VAL A 188 21.42 -7.92 14.91
N ARG A 189 20.85 -8.79 14.08
CA ARG A 189 21.56 -9.86 13.36
C ARG A 189 21.58 -9.57 11.87
N ALA A 190 22.68 -9.96 11.23
CA ALA A 190 22.85 -9.96 9.79
C ALA A 190 23.65 -11.22 9.42
N ASP A 191 22.99 -12.17 8.75
CA ASP A 191 23.49 -13.53 8.55
C ASP A 191 24.07 -14.16 9.83
N SER A 192 25.37 -14.46 9.87
CA SER A 192 26.07 -15.07 11.00
C SER A 192 26.65 -14.05 11.99
N THR A 193 26.50 -12.75 11.73
CA THR A 193 27.04 -11.67 12.59
C THR A 193 25.94 -10.97 13.35
N PHE A 194 26.28 -10.38 14.51
CA PHE A 194 25.33 -9.60 15.29
C PHE A 194 25.99 -8.40 15.98
N LYS A 195 25.17 -7.41 16.32
CA LYS A 195 25.54 -6.26 17.15
C LYS A 195 24.57 -6.15 18.32
N LYS A 196 25.14 -5.90 19.49
CA LYS A 196 24.42 -5.69 20.74
C LYS A 196 24.37 -4.19 21.02
N VAL A 197 23.18 -3.63 21.12
CA VAL A 197 22.92 -2.20 21.27
C VAL A 197 22.28 -1.95 22.64
N PRO A 198 23.01 -1.39 23.61
CA PRO A 198 22.44 -1.04 24.90
C PRO A 198 21.51 0.17 24.76
N VAL A 199 20.33 0.10 25.37
CA VAL A 199 19.32 1.15 25.33
C VAL A 199 18.67 1.30 26.69
N ALA A 200 18.34 2.54 27.08
CA ALA A 200 17.53 2.80 28.25
C ALA A 200 16.26 3.61 27.94
N ILE A 201 15.16 3.26 28.62
CA ILE A 201 13.86 3.93 28.53
C ILE A 201 13.48 4.45 29.92
N ASN A 202 13.28 5.75 30.01
CA ASN A 202 12.83 6.44 31.21
C ASN A 202 11.34 6.72 31.12
N ILE A 203 10.55 5.92 31.82
CA ILE A 203 9.08 6.02 31.85
C ILE A 203 8.69 7.02 32.93
N LYS A 204 8.16 8.19 32.53
CA LYS A 204 7.81 9.26 33.45
C LYS A 204 6.57 10.04 33.01
N GLY A 205 6.03 10.84 33.93
CA GLY A 205 4.89 11.71 33.69
C GLY A 205 3.54 11.01 33.87
N LYS A 206 2.47 11.64 33.39
CA LYS A 206 1.09 11.16 33.56
C LYS A 206 0.84 9.91 32.71
N VAL A 207 0.09 8.96 33.29
CA VAL A 207 -0.44 7.78 32.61
C VAL A 207 -1.39 8.21 31.49
N LEU A 208 -1.25 7.57 30.33
CA LEU A 208 -2.03 7.87 29.13
C LEU A 208 -3.26 6.97 29.04
N SER A 209 -4.35 7.51 28.48
CA SER A 209 -5.62 6.78 28.30
C SER A 209 -5.86 6.26 26.89
N LYS A 210 -5.02 6.63 25.91
CA LYS A 210 -5.22 6.34 24.48
C LYS A 210 -3.93 5.97 23.74
N HIS A 211 -2.93 5.45 24.46
CA HIS A 211 -1.63 5.04 23.91
C HIS A 211 -0.90 6.10 23.05
N ARG A 212 -1.30 7.38 23.15
CA ARG A 212 -0.86 8.53 22.32
C ARG A 212 -1.29 8.51 20.86
N PHE A 213 -2.20 7.64 20.44
CA PHE A 213 -2.74 7.64 19.07
C PHE A 213 -3.42 8.96 18.67
N ASP A 214 -3.79 9.81 19.64
CA ASP A 214 -4.33 11.15 19.45
C ASP A 214 -3.28 12.21 19.05
N LYS A 215 -2.00 11.85 18.98
CA LYS A 215 -0.87 12.73 18.66
C LYS A 215 0.05 12.11 17.61
N GLY A 216 -0.10 12.49 16.36
CA GLY A 216 0.71 12.00 15.24
C GLY A 216 2.21 12.24 15.41
N ASN A 217 2.63 13.33 16.06
CA ASN A 217 4.07 13.54 16.35
C ASN A 217 4.68 12.55 17.34
N SER A 218 3.87 11.72 18.03
CA SER A 218 4.36 10.61 18.83
C SER A 218 4.73 9.37 17.99
N LEU A 219 4.27 9.33 16.73
CA LEU A 219 4.40 8.20 15.81
C LEU A 219 3.81 6.87 16.34
N SER A 220 3.01 6.93 17.42
CA SER A 220 2.37 5.75 18.02
C SER A 220 1.46 5.01 17.05
N ARG A 221 0.92 5.69 16.04
CA ARG A 221 0.04 5.09 15.02
C ARG A 221 0.74 4.07 14.14
N LEU A 222 2.08 3.98 14.16
CA LEU A 222 2.80 2.86 13.53
C LEU A 222 2.33 1.49 14.04
N PHE A 223 1.83 1.40 15.28
CA PHE A 223 1.22 0.19 15.82
C PHE A 223 0.00 -0.28 15.02
N TRP A 224 -0.65 0.60 14.25
CA TRP A 224 -1.79 0.23 13.42
C TRP A 224 -1.41 -0.68 12.26
N LEU A 225 -0.16 -0.62 11.77
CA LEU A 225 0.35 -1.51 10.72
C LEU A 225 0.22 -2.99 11.12
N ASN A 226 0.42 -3.29 12.41
CA ASN A 226 0.34 -4.65 12.94
C ASN A 226 -1.01 -4.94 13.62
N SER A 227 -1.99 -4.06 13.44
CA SER A 227 -3.32 -4.25 14.01
C SER A 227 -4.12 -5.21 13.15
N ARG A 228 -4.87 -6.10 13.80
CA ARG A 228 -5.90 -6.92 13.16
C ARG A 228 -7.31 -6.39 13.43
N LEU A 229 -7.41 -5.17 13.96
CA LEU A 229 -8.68 -4.53 14.25
C LEU A 229 -9.43 -4.23 12.94
N GLY A 230 -10.67 -4.70 12.85
CA GLY A 230 -11.47 -4.61 11.62
C GLY A 230 -11.23 -5.73 10.62
N ILE A 231 -10.40 -6.73 10.97
CA ILE A 231 -10.35 -8.02 10.28
C ILE A 231 -11.22 -8.97 11.10
N ASP A 232 -12.43 -9.19 10.64
CA ASP A 232 -13.41 -10.07 11.25
C ASP A 232 -14.19 -10.81 10.16
N ASP A 233 -14.91 -11.85 10.61
CA ASP A 233 -15.78 -12.66 9.78
C ASP A 233 -17.25 -12.32 10.06
N ASP A 234 -17.54 -11.05 10.36
CA ASP A 234 -18.91 -10.59 10.57
C ASP A 234 -19.60 -10.31 9.23
N VAL A 235 -20.86 -10.72 9.12
CA VAL A 235 -21.68 -10.43 7.95
C VAL A 235 -22.04 -8.93 7.96
N THR A 236 -21.55 -8.19 6.97
CA THR A 236 -21.77 -6.74 6.88
C THR A 236 -23.25 -6.40 6.71
N GLU A 237 -23.69 -5.30 7.35
CA GLU A 237 -25.09 -4.84 7.29
C GLU A 237 -25.61 -4.72 5.84
N GLY A 238 -26.82 -5.23 5.64
CA GLY A 238 -27.49 -5.32 4.34
C GLY A 238 -27.11 -6.56 3.52
N TYR A 239 -26.27 -7.45 4.05
CA TYR A 239 -26.11 -8.84 3.57
C TYR A 239 -26.78 -9.84 4.53
N VAL A 240 -26.83 -11.10 4.12
CA VAL A 240 -27.33 -12.22 4.93
C VAL A 240 -26.23 -13.28 5.07
N PRO A 241 -26.21 -14.04 6.17
CA PRO A 241 -25.33 -15.19 6.32
C PRO A 241 -25.43 -16.16 5.14
N ILE A 242 -24.33 -16.84 4.85
CA ILE A 242 -24.34 -17.96 3.91
C ILE A 242 -25.16 -19.10 4.53
N ASP A 243 -26.13 -19.60 3.78
CA ASP A 243 -26.85 -20.83 4.08
C ASP A 243 -26.38 -21.93 3.13
N LYS A 244 -26.38 -23.18 3.60
CA LYS A 244 -25.85 -24.32 2.85
C LYS A 244 -26.83 -25.47 2.83
N GLU A 245 -27.20 -25.89 1.63
CA GLU A 245 -27.95 -27.12 1.38
C GLU A 245 -27.12 -28.05 0.48
N ARG A 246 -26.69 -29.20 1.00
CA ARG A 246 -25.77 -30.12 0.29
C ARG A 246 -24.52 -29.37 -0.21
N ASN A 247 -24.34 -29.24 -1.53
CA ASN A 247 -23.24 -28.53 -2.18
C ASN A 247 -23.66 -27.15 -2.73
N THR A 248 -24.87 -26.71 -2.43
CA THR A 248 -25.39 -25.41 -2.83
C THR A 248 -25.23 -24.42 -1.67
N LEU A 249 -24.58 -23.31 -1.97
CA LEU A 249 -24.37 -22.18 -1.08
C LEU A 249 -25.32 -21.06 -1.50
N TYR A 250 -26.17 -20.61 -0.57
CA TYR A 250 -27.11 -19.53 -0.74
C TYR A 250 -26.63 -18.31 0.03
N PHE A 251 -26.73 -17.15 -0.60
CA PHE A 251 -26.35 -15.87 -0.02
C PHE A 251 -27.26 -14.80 -0.66
N LEU A 252 -27.08 -13.53 -0.31
CA LEU A 252 -28.06 -12.50 -0.64
C LEU A 252 -28.45 -12.50 -2.13
N GLY A 253 -29.66 -12.98 -2.43
CA GLY A 253 -30.25 -13.01 -3.77
C GLY A 253 -29.57 -13.92 -4.79
N ARG A 254 -28.67 -14.83 -4.39
CA ARG A 254 -27.85 -15.66 -5.28
C ARG A 254 -27.60 -17.05 -4.70
N SER A 255 -27.25 -18.00 -5.56
CA SER A 255 -26.75 -19.31 -5.11
C SER A 255 -25.66 -19.85 -6.03
N VAL A 256 -24.73 -20.61 -5.47
CA VAL A 256 -23.72 -21.37 -6.20
C VAL A 256 -23.79 -22.84 -5.80
N GLU A 257 -23.98 -23.73 -6.76
CA GLU A 257 -23.79 -25.17 -6.57
C GLU A 257 -22.37 -25.54 -6.99
N ILE A 258 -21.64 -26.31 -6.18
CA ILE A 258 -20.26 -26.73 -6.45
C ILE A 258 -20.26 -28.23 -6.80
N ASN A 259 -19.59 -28.60 -7.90
CA ASN A 259 -19.46 -30.00 -8.30
C ASN A 259 -18.30 -30.73 -7.60
N GLU A 260 -18.20 -32.02 -7.85
CA GLU A 260 -17.17 -32.90 -7.29
C GLU A 260 -15.73 -32.53 -7.67
N TYR A 261 -15.54 -31.78 -8.77
CA TYR A 261 -14.25 -31.23 -9.19
C TYR A 261 -13.86 -29.95 -8.44
N GLY A 262 -14.76 -29.45 -7.58
CA GLY A 262 -14.58 -28.21 -6.81
C GLY A 262 -14.87 -26.94 -7.60
N LEU A 263 -15.52 -27.04 -8.75
CA LEU A 263 -15.86 -25.91 -9.64
C LEU A 263 -17.36 -25.58 -9.60
N PRO A 264 -17.77 -24.36 -9.98
CA PRO A 264 -19.19 -24.00 -10.07
C PRO A 264 -19.94 -24.89 -11.07
N GLU A 265 -20.94 -25.61 -10.57
CA GLU A 265 -21.89 -26.41 -11.35
C GLU A 265 -23.02 -25.53 -11.89
N LYS A 266 -23.62 -24.73 -11.00
CA LYS A 266 -24.68 -23.77 -11.31
C LYS A 266 -24.45 -22.49 -10.54
N ILE A 267 -24.80 -21.36 -11.17
CA ILE A 267 -24.87 -20.07 -10.50
C ILE A 267 -26.24 -19.47 -10.85
N ASN A 268 -27.02 -19.12 -9.84
CA ASN A 268 -28.35 -18.54 -10.02
C ASN A 268 -28.44 -17.15 -9.38
N SER A 269 -29.24 -16.30 -10.01
CA SER A 269 -29.71 -15.04 -9.46
C SER A 269 -31.20 -15.11 -9.15
N TYR A 270 -31.58 -14.62 -7.98
CA TYR A 270 -32.94 -14.48 -7.51
C TYR A 270 -33.43 -13.02 -7.59
N PHE A 271 -32.60 -12.09 -8.05
CA PHE A 271 -33.00 -10.70 -8.21
C PHE A 271 -34.09 -10.56 -9.28
N SER A 272 -35.11 -9.75 -8.99
CA SER A 272 -36.13 -9.36 -9.98
C SER A 272 -35.50 -8.67 -11.20
N ASP A 273 -36.23 -8.59 -12.30
CA ASP A 273 -35.70 -8.03 -13.57
C ASP A 273 -35.23 -6.56 -13.47
N ASN A 274 -35.67 -5.84 -12.43
CA ASN A 274 -35.26 -4.48 -12.11
C ASN A 274 -34.32 -4.38 -10.88
N ASN A 275 -33.90 -5.50 -10.29
CA ASN A 275 -33.08 -5.60 -9.07
C ASN A 275 -33.70 -4.94 -7.82
N GLU A 276 -34.99 -4.67 -7.79
CA GLU A 276 -35.64 -4.05 -6.62
C GLU A 276 -36.00 -5.07 -5.53
N ASP A 277 -36.21 -6.33 -5.92
CA ASP A 277 -36.64 -7.41 -5.04
C ASP A 277 -35.79 -8.66 -5.21
N ILE A 278 -35.86 -9.54 -4.21
CA ILE A 278 -35.35 -10.92 -4.27
C ILE A 278 -36.57 -11.82 -4.35
N THR A 279 -36.62 -12.64 -5.39
CA THR A 279 -37.72 -13.55 -5.71
C THR A 279 -37.39 -14.97 -5.24
N HIS A 280 -38.36 -15.89 -5.34
CA HIS A 280 -38.14 -17.31 -5.06
C HIS A 280 -37.75 -18.12 -6.29
N THR A 281 -37.88 -17.55 -7.49
CA THR A 281 -37.60 -18.25 -8.75
C THR A 281 -36.18 -17.94 -9.21
N PRO A 282 -35.28 -18.93 -9.29
CA PRO A 282 -33.93 -18.70 -9.77
C PRO A 282 -33.92 -18.41 -11.27
N THR A 283 -33.03 -17.51 -11.67
CA THR A 283 -32.61 -17.34 -13.07
C THR A 283 -31.15 -17.76 -13.22
N PRO A 284 -30.84 -18.75 -14.08
CA PRO A 284 -29.48 -19.23 -14.23
C PRO A 284 -28.58 -18.18 -14.89
N ILE A 285 -27.38 -17.98 -14.34
CA ILE A 285 -26.29 -17.19 -14.95
C ILE A 285 -25.47 -18.09 -15.88
N LEU A 286 -25.31 -19.36 -15.52
CA LEU A 286 -24.57 -20.35 -16.31
C LEU A 286 -25.53 -21.31 -17.00
N ASN A 287 -25.24 -21.60 -18.27
CA ASN A 287 -25.89 -22.64 -19.05
C ASN A 287 -25.29 -24.02 -18.81
N ARG A 288 -23.99 -24.08 -18.47
CA ARG A 288 -23.25 -25.30 -18.14
C ARG A 288 -22.22 -25.04 -17.04
N SER A 289 -21.82 -26.10 -16.37
CA SER A 289 -20.78 -26.05 -15.35
C SER A 289 -19.44 -25.56 -15.89
N PHE A 290 -18.64 -25.02 -14.98
CA PHE A 290 -17.25 -24.68 -15.24
C PHE A 290 -16.47 -25.98 -15.51
N GLN A 291 -15.64 -25.96 -16.54
CA GLN A 291 -14.80 -27.09 -16.92
C GLN A 291 -13.33 -26.67 -16.94
N PHE A 292 -12.48 -27.44 -16.27
CA PHE A 292 -11.03 -27.29 -16.34
C PHE A 292 -10.45 -28.48 -17.10
N LEU A 293 -9.91 -28.22 -18.28
CA LEU A 293 -9.51 -29.24 -19.25
C LEU A 293 -8.01 -29.19 -19.49
N ILE A 294 -7.37 -30.36 -19.51
CA ILE A 294 -5.96 -30.53 -19.88
C ILE A 294 -5.93 -31.38 -21.16
N GLU A 295 -5.45 -30.78 -22.25
CA GLU A 295 -5.39 -31.40 -23.58
C GLU A 295 -3.95 -31.83 -23.90
N ARG A 296 -3.77 -33.11 -24.23
CA ARG A 296 -2.49 -33.68 -24.66
C ARG A 296 -2.07 -33.12 -26.02
N GLU A 297 -0.79 -33.30 -26.36
CA GLU A 297 -0.23 -32.91 -27.67
C GLU A 297 -1.03 -33.50 -28.86
N ASP A 298 -1.58 -34.70 -28.71
CA ASP A 298 -2.40 -35.39 -29.72
C ASP A 298 -3.86 -34.91 -29.80
N GLY A 299 -4.27 -33.98 -28.94
CA GLY A 299 -5.62 -33.41 -28.88
C GLY A 299 -6.60 -34.16 -27.99
N THR A 300 -6.20 -35.27 -27.36
CA THR A 300 -7.06 -35.97 -26.39
C THR A 300 -7.09 -35.26 -25.04
N ILE A 301 -8.22 -35.33 -24.33
CA ILE A 301 -8.36 -34.75 -22.98
C ILE A 301 -7.88 -35.76 -21.93
N ILE A 302 -7.15 -35.27 -20.93
CA ILE A 302 -6.83 -36.04 -19.73
C ILE A 302 -8.08 -36.16 -18.88
N GLU A 303 -8.57 -37.38 -18.71
CA GLU A 303 -9.71 -37.66 -17.83
C GLU A 303 -9.26 -37.60 -16.36
N LEU A 304 -9.69 -36.56 -15.67
CA LEU A 304 -9.49 -36.40 -14.23
C LEU A 304 -10.62 -37.11 -13.49
N LYS A 305 -10.24 -37.95 -12.51
CA LYS A 305 -11.19 -38.54 -11.57
C LYS A 305 -11.24 -37.67 -10.31
N PRO A 306 -12.42 -37.18 -9.92
CA PRO A 306 -12.54 -36.36 -8.72
C PRO A 306 -12.26 -37.21 -7.48
N GLY A 307 -11.52 -36.64 -6.55
CA GLY A 307 -11.29 -37.21 -5.23
C GLY A 307 -12.47 -36.93 -4.29
N GLN A 308 -12.23 -37.06 -2.99
CA GLN A 308 -13.23 -36.69 -1.99
C GLN A 308 -13.38 -35.17 -1.94
N PHE A 309 -14.51 -34.66 -2.43
CA PHE A 309 -14.93 -33.28 -2.19
C PHE A 309 -15.39 -33.09 -0.75
N ARG A 310 -14.91 -32.02 -0.10
CA ARG A 310 -15.36 -31.65 1.24
C ARG A 310 -15.34 -30.14 1.47
N PHE A 311 -16.30 -29.66 2.25
CA PHE A 311 -16.20 -28.37 2.90
C PHE A 311 -15.24 -28.48 4.09
N THR A 312 -14.28 -27.57 4.18
CA THR A 312 -13.24 -27.55 5.23
C THR A 312 -13.55 -26.57 6.34
N ASP A 313 -14.32 -25.52 6.04
CA ASP A 313 -14.79 -24.55 7.02
C ASP A 313 -16.09 -23.89 6.54
N ILE A 314 -17.00 -23.61 7.46
CA ILE A 314 -18.32 -23.03 7.17
C ILE A 314 -18.64 -22.03 8.28
N THR A 315 -18.72 -20.75 7.92
CA THR A 315 -19.10 -19.66 8.81
C THR A 315 -20.25 -18.86 8.18
N PRO A 316 -20.92 -17.99 8.95
CA PRO A 316 -21.89 -17.04 8.38
C PRO A 316 -21.30 -16.17 7.26
N ALA A 317 -20.01 -15.84 7.31
CA ALA A 317 -19.37 -14.94 6.37
C ALA A 317 -18.71 -15.64 5.18
N TYR A 318 -18.20 -16.85 5.35
CA TYR A 318 -17.52 -17.56 4.27
C TYR A 318 -17.68 -19.08 4.35
N VAL A 319 -17.43 -19.73 3.23
CA VAL A 319 -17.33 -21.19 3.13
C VAL A 319 -16.06 -21.57 2.38
N LEU A 320 -15.31 -22.53 2.92
CA LEU A 320 -14.10 -23.10 2.32
C LEU A 320 -14.35 -24.55 1.89
N TRP A 321 -13.77 -24.95 0.77
CA TRP A 321 -13.80 -26.34 0.29
C TRP A 321 -12.49 -26.76 -0.38
N GLU A 322 -12.31 -28.07 -0.50
CA GLU A 322 -11.22 -28.65 -1.26
C GLU A 322 -11.58 -30.00 -1.90
N THR A 323 -10.85 -30.34 -2.96
CA THR A 323 -10.78 -31.67 -3.57
C THR A 323 -9.46 -31.83 -4.33
N THR A 324 -9.04 -33.07 -4.57
CA THR A 324 -7.91 -33.37 -5.45
C THR A 324 -8.40 -34.26 -6.57
N ASN A 325 -8.32 -33.76 -7.81
CA ASN A 325 -8.70 -34.49 -9.01
C ASN A 325 -7.47 -35.15 -9.61
N SER A 326 -7.51 -36.44 -9.91
CA SER A 326 -6.33 -37.22 -10.26
C SER A 326 -6.49 -37.99 -11.56
N SER A 327 -5.40 -38.12 -12.32
CA SER A 327 -5.24 -39.08 -13.40
C SER A 327 -3.93 -39.87 -13.21
N PRO A 328 -3.61 -40.86 -14.05
CA PRO A 328 -2.28 -41.47 -14.07
C PRO A 328 -1.15 -40.47 -14.35
N GLU A 329 -1.43 -39.36 -15.03
CA GLU A 329 -0.41 -38.44 -15.56
C GLU A 329 -0.22 -37.19 -14.68
N CYS A 330 -1.27 -36.75 -13.97
CA CYS A 330 -1.22 -35.53 -13.16
C CYS A 330 -2.24 -35.54 -12.01
N ASP A 331 -2.03 -34.62 -11.07
CA ASP A 331 -3.01 -34.24 -10.04
C ASP A 331 -3.36 -32.76 -10.18
N VAL A 332 -4.62 -32.43 -9.90
CA VAL A 332 -5.14 -31.06 -9.84
C VAL A 332 -5.76 -30.87 -8.46
N LYS A 333 -5.03 -30.16 -7.58
CA LYS A 333 -5.59 -29.74 -6.28
C LYS A 333 -6.47 -28.52 -6.50
N CYS A 334 -7.74 -28.63 -6.10
CA CYS A 334 -8.71 -27.55 -6.13
C CYS A 334 -9.04 -27.14 -4.69
N THR A 335 -8.88 -25.86 -4.37
CA THR A 335 -9.39 -25.26 -3.12
C THR A 335 -10.21 -24.04 -3.47
N GLY A 336 -11.30 -23.80 -2.76
CA GLY A 336 -12.09 -22.59 -2.98
C GLY A 336 -12.64 -21.95 -1.72
N ARG A 337 -12.99 -20.69 -1.86
CA ARG A 337 -13.60 -19.82 -0.85
C ARG A 337 -14.76 -19.07 -1.52
N LEU A 338 -15.91 -18.99 -0.83
CA LEU A 338 -17.03 -18.12 -1.18
C LEU A 338 -17.35 -17.25 0.03
N GLU A 339 -17.51 -15.95 -0.17
CA GLU A 339 -17.90 -15.00 0.87
C GLU A 339 -19.37 -14.57 0.72
N PHE A 340 -19.96 -14.09 1.81
CA PHE A 340 -21.38 -13.72 1.92
C PHE A 340 -21.82 -12.67 0.90
N ASP A 341 -20.87 -11.88 0.40
CA ASP A 341 -21.13 -10.82 -0.57
C ASP A 341 -21.13 -11.32 -2.02
N GLY A 342 -20.75 -12.57 -2.27
CA GLY A 342 -20.65 -13.18 -3.61
C GLY A 342 -19.28 -13.08 -4.27
N PHE A 343 -18.24 -12.67 -3.55
CA PHE A 343 -16.85 -12.89 -3.91
C PHE A 343 -16.48 -14.37 -3.75
N ALA A 344 -15.83 -14.95 -4.76
CA ALA A 344 -15.27 -16.29 -4.65
C ALA A 344 -13.86 -16.36 -5.22
N GLU A 345 -13.00 -17.16 -4.59
CA GLU A 345 -11.68 -17.52 -5.10
C GLU A 345 -11.56 -19.02 -5.24
N ILE A 346 -11.01 -19.47 -6.36
CA ILE A 346 -10.76 -20.87 -6.68
C ILE A 346 -9.30 -20.99 -7.11
N HIS A 347 -8.55 -21.86 -6.43
CA HIS A 347 -7.15 -22.16 -6.71
C HIS A 347 -7.05 -23.55 -7.32
N LEU A 348 -6.40 -23.64 -8.48
CA LEU A 348 -6.18 -24.89 -9.21
C LEU A 348 -4.67 -25.11 -9.36
N GLY A 349 -4.11 -26.01 -8.54
CA GLY A 349 -2.70 -26.40 -8.59
C GLY A 349 -2.53 -27.66 -9.42
N VAL A 350 -1.93 -27.55 -10.61
CA VAL A 350 -1.66 -28.67 -11.52
C VAL A 350 -0.24 -29.17 -11.31
N LYS A 351 -0.10 -30.44 -10.90
CA LYS A 351 1.18 -31.12 -10.71
C LYS A 351 1.26 -32.35 -11.60
N ALA A 352 2.24 -32.39 -12.49
CA ALA A 352 2.48 -33.58 -13.31
C ALA A 352 3.17 -34.68 -12.48
N LYS A 353 2.83 -35.94 -12.74
CA LYS A 353 3.49 -37.11 -12.13
C LYS A 353 4.72 -37.56 -12.92
N GLN A 354 4.74 -37.20 -14.20
CA GLN A 354 5.79 -37.47 -15.16
C GLN A 354 5.88 -36.31 -16.16
N SER A 355 6.93 -36.30 -16.99
CA SER A 355 7.03 -35.32 -18.07
C SER A 355 5.81 -35.44 -19.00
N LEU A 356 5.06 -34.34 -19.14
CA LEU A 356 3.79 -34.32 -19.85
C LEU A 356 3.80 -33.18 -20.88
N LYS A 357 3.65 -33.55 -22.15
CA LYS A 357 3.46 -32.59 -23.22
C LYS A 357 1.99 -32.22 -23.35
N ILE A 358 1.71 -30.93 -23.28
CA ILE A 358 0.37 -30.39 -23.23
C ILE A 358 0.19 -29.44 -24.41
N LYS A 359 -0.91 -29.60 -25.12
CA LYS A 359 -1.35 -28.68 -26.17
C LYS A 359 -2.05 -27.46 -25.56
N ASP A 360 -2.88 -27.68 -24.54
CA ASP A 360 -3.56 -26.59 -23.83
C ASP A 360 -4.00 -27.02 -22.41
N ILE A 361 -3.99 -26.06 -21.49
CA ILE A 361 -4.74 -26.13 -20.23
C ILE A 361 -5.72 -24.96 -20.26
N ARG A 362 -7.02 -25.23 -20.10
CA ARG A 362 -8.04 -24.19 -20.24
C ARG A 362 -9.17 -24.32 -19.23
N LEU A 363 -9.76 -23.16 -18.93
CA LEU A 363 -11.04 -23.04 -18.25
C LEU A 363 -12.11 -22.68 -19.28
N GLU A 364 -13.21 -23.43 -19.28
CA GLU A 364 -14.41 -23.13 -20.05
C GLU A 364 -15.59 -22.84 -19.12
N ALA A 365 -16.37 -21.83 -19.47
CA ALA A 365 -17.61 -21.49 -18.79
C ALA A 365 -18.62 -20.99 -19.83
N HIS A 366 -19.89 -21.35 -19.64
CA HIS A 366 -20.94 -21.09 -20.62
C HIS A 366 -22.04 -20.28 -19.93
N TRP A 367 -22.21 -19.02 -20.34
CA TRP A 367 -23.25 -18.17 -19.78
C TRP A 367 -24.58 -18.49 -20.45
N GLU A 368 -25.65 -18.36 -19.69
CA GLU A 368 -26.98 -18.23 -20.28
C GLU A 368 -27.02 -17.00 -21.19
N LYS A 369 -27.61 -17.16 -22.38
CA LYS A 369 -27.56 -16.14 -23.43
C LYS A 369 -28.20 -14.81 -22.96
N ASN A 370 -29.32 -14.89 -22.24
CA ASN A 370 -29.99 -13.73 -21.66
C ASN A 370 -29.26 -13.13 -20.44
N LYS A 371 -28.25 -13.81 -19.89
CA LYS A 371 -27.34 -13.31 -18.85
C LYS A 371 -25.95 -12.97 -19.39
N ALA A 372 -25.79 -12.82 -20.70
CA ALA A 372 -24.57 -12.37 -21.35
C ALA A 372 -24.85 -11.28 -22.39
N ILE A 373 -25.74 -10.35 -22.07
CA ILE A 373 -26.15 -9.24 -22.94
C ILE A 373 -25.07 -8.15 -22.99
N TYR A 374 -24.47 -7.87 -21.83
CA TYR A 374 -23.50 -6.80 -21.64
C TYR A 374 -22.12 -7.35 -21.29
N MET A 375 -21.08 -6.60 -21.62
CA MET A 375 -19.72 -6.89 -21.20
C MET A 375 -18.95 -5.62 -20.85
N MET A 376 -17.90 -5.78 -20.04
CA MET A 376 -16.90 -4.75 -19.76
C MET A 376 -15.56 -5.41 -19.41
N GLY A 377 -14.44 -4.80 -19.79
CA GLY A 377 -13.11 -5.34 -19.52
C GLY A 377 -12.44 -5.92 -20.76
N LEU A 378 -11.20 -6.41 -20.61
CA LEU A 378 -10.38 -6.93 -21.72
C LEU A 378 -10.28 -6.00 -22.94
N GLY A 379 -10.27 -4.69 -22.68
CA GLY A 379 -10.20 -3.66 -23.72
C GLY A 379 -11.54 -3.26 -24.34
N LYS A 380 -12.67 -3.74 -23.80
CA LYS A 380 -14.01 -3.30 -24.15
C LYS A 380 -14.54 -2.30 -23.11
N GLU A 381 -15.06 -1.19 -23.62
CA GLU A 381 -15.90 -0.27 -22.82
C GLU A 381 -17.18 -0.98 -22.39
N GLY A 382 -17.77 -0.54 -21.28
CA GLY A 382 -19.00 -1.13 -20.77
C GLY A 382 -20.17 -0.89 -21.73
N GLY A 383 -20.84 -1.96 -22.16
CA GLY A 383 -21.96 -1.87 -23.10
C GLY A 383 -22.42 -3.24 -23.60
N LEU A 384 -23.09 -3.26 -24.75
CA LEU A 384 -23.50 -4.50 -25.42
C LEU A 384 -22.27 -5.37 -25.72
N ARG A 385 -22.39 -6.67 -25.45
CA ARG A 385 -21.32 -7.63 -25.73
C ARG A 385 -21.12 -7.78 -27.24
N THR A 386 -19.86 -7.95 -27.66
CA THR A 386 -19.53 -8.35 -29.03
C THR A 386 -19.71 -9.87 -29.22
N ASP A 387 -20.20 -10.29 -30.40
CA ASP A 387 -20.45 -11.70 -30.72
C ASP A 387 -19.20 -12.59 -30.57
N GLU A 388 -18.04 -12.07 -30.99
CA GLU A 388 -16.74 -12.72 -30.80
C GLU A 388 -15.73 -11.77 -30.16
N LEU A 389 -14.92 -12.30 -29.24
CA LEU A 389 -13.70 -11.66 -28.75
C LEU A 389 -12.55 -12.66 -28.78
N LYS A 390 -11.41 -12.24 -29.37
CA LYS A 390 -10.11 -12.91 -29.20
C LYS A 390 -9.19 -11.93 -28.50
N TRP A 391 -8.81 -12.27 -27.28
CA TRP A 391 -8.00 -11.42 -26.43
C TRP A 391 -6.70 -12.13 -26.04
N LYS A 392 -5.63 -11.34 -25.97
CA LYS A 392 -4.30 -11.78 -25.57
C LYS A 392 -3.81 -10.91 -24.42
N TRP A 393 -3.06 -11.56 -23.56
CA TRP A 393 -2.29 -10.98 -22.49
C TRP A 393 -1.32 -9.91 -23.02
N ASP A 394 -1.27 -8.75 -22.36
CA ASP A 394 -0.41 -7.62 -22.73
C ASP A 394 -0.08 -6.81 -21.46
N SER A 395 1.16 -6.89 -20.97
CA SER A 395 1.59 -6.23 -19.74
C SER A 395 1.57 -4.70 -19.82
N THR A 396 1.53 -4.13 -21.03
CA THR A 396 1.39 -2.69 -21.26
C THR A 396 -0.05 -2.22 -21.10
N LYS A 397 -1.01 -3.16 -21.14
CA LYS A 397 -2.43 -2.92 -20.92
C LYS A 397 -2.82 -3.43 -19.54
N ARG A 398 -3.48 -2.58 -18.74
CA ARG A 398 -4.02 -2.99 -17.44
C ARG A 398 -5.35 -3.70 -17.63
N GLN A 399 -5.30 -4.91 -18.17
CA GLN A 399 -6.48 -5.71 -18.52
C GLN A 399 -6.28 -7.14 -18.00
N ASP A 400 -6.96 -7.48 -16.92
CA ASP A 400 -6.86 -8.79 -16.24
C ASP A 400 -8.23 -9.32 -15.77
N ASN A 401 -9.32 -8.61 -16.11
CA ASN A 401 -10.66 -8.91 -15.66
C ASN A 401 -11.69 -8.69 -16.79
N LEU A 402 -12.72 -9.52 -16.80
CA LEU A 402 -13.92 -9.44 -17.64
C LEU A 402 -15.14 -9.47 -16.73
N TRP A 403 -16.10 -8.58 -16.94
CA TRP A 403 -17.47 -8.78 -16.47
C TRP A 403 -18.39 -9.04 -17.67
N MET A 404 -19.28 -10.03 -17.53
CA MET A 404 -20.31 -10.37 -18.51
C MET A 404 -21.62 -10.70 -17.80
N GLY A 405 -22.72 -10.06 -18.22
CA GLY A 405 -23.97 -10.10 -17.48
C GLY A 405 -25.19 -9.55 -18.20
N GLY A 406 -26.36 -9.76 -17.61
CA GLY A 406 -27.60 -9.02 -17.86
C GLY A 406 -27.91 -8.05 -16.71
N VAL A 407 -29.16 -7.55 -16.66
CA VAL A 407 -29.59 -6.60 -15.62
C VAL A 407 -29.56 -7.24 -14.22
N ASN A 408 -30.12 -8.44 -14.08
CA ASN A 408 -30.32 -9.14 -12.81
C ASN A 408 -29.51 -10.43 -12.73
N GLY A 409 -28.29 -10.45 -13.25
CA GLY A 409 -27.40 -11.60 -13.14
C GLY A 409 -26.18 -11.44 -14.03
N GLY A 410 -24.99 -11.58 -13.47
CA GLY A 410 -23.74 -11.50 -14.21
C GLY A 410 -22.57 -11.97 -13.38
N LEU A 411 -21.44 -12.16 -14.02
CA LEU A 411 -20.24 -12.71 -13.40
C LEU A 411 -19.01 -11.93 -13.88
N ALA A 412 -18.21 -11.44 -12.93
CA ALA A 412 -16.85 -11.01 -13.22
C ALA A 412 -15.90 -12.20 -13.06
N VAL A 413 -14.93 -12.33 -13.96
CA VAL A 413 -13.88 -13.35 -13.93
C VAL A 413 -12.52 -12.68 -14.08
N LYS A 414 -11.68 -12.87 -13.07
CA LYS A 414 -10.29 -12.44 -13.05
C LYS A 414 -9.37 -13.63 -12.93
N LEU A 415 -8.36 -13.70 -13.79
CA LEU A 415 -7.40 -14.80 -13.82
C LEU A 415 -6.10 -14.37 -13.13
N LYS A 416 -5.64 -15.17 -12.19
CA LYS A 416 -4.41 -14.94 -11.42
C LYS A 416 -3.50 -16.18 -11.49
N SER A 417 -2.23 -16.01 -11.17
CA SER A 417 -1.33 -17.12 -10.80
C SER A 417 -0.43 -16.67 -9.66
N GLU A 418 0.34 -17.61 -9.10
CA GLU A 418 1.36 -17.29 -8.11
C GLU A 418 2.73 -17.07 -8.78
N PRO A 419 3.50 -16.06 -8.36
CA PRO A 419 3.12 -14.99 -7.43
C PRO A 419 2.10 -14.01 -8.06
N TYR A 420 1.16 -13.51 -7.25
CA TYR A 420 0.23 -12.44 -7.64
C TYR A 420 0.66 -11.11 -7.03
N ARG A 421 0.41 -10.02 -7.75
CA ARG A 421 0.69 -8.66 -7.28
C ARG A 421 -0.44 -7.74 -7.68
N GLN A 422 -1.08 -7.10 -6.70
CA GLN A 422 -2.19 -6.20 -6.98
C GLN A 422 -1.69 -4.99 -7.80
N PRO A 423 -2.32 -4.66 -8.94
CA PRO A 423 -1.85 -3.58 -9.78
C PRO A 423 -2.24 -2.21 -9.22
N VAL A 424 -1.34 -1.23 -9.32
CA VAL A 424 -1.63 0.18 -8.98
C VAL A 424 -2.84 0.70 -9.73
N VAL A 425 -3.60 1.61 -9.13
CA VAL A 425 -4.74 2.33 -9.74
C VAL A 425 -4.33 3.73 -10.22
N LEU A 426 -5.20 4.43 -10.95
CA LEU A 426 -5.08 5.88 -11.25
C LEU A 426 -3.81 6.28 -12.02
N GLY A 427 -3.73 5.93 -13.31
CA GLY A 427 -2.76 6.52 -14.26
C GLY A 427 -1.29 6.08 -14.11
N ASN A 428 -0.89 5.50 -12.99
CA ASN A 428 0.49 5.09 -12.70
C ASN A 428 0.87 3.71 -13.27
N TYR A 429 0.03 3.13 -14.10
CA TYR A 429 0.17 1.76 -14.64
C TYR A 429 1.49 1.51 -15.34
N ARG A 430 2.06 2.54 -15.98
CA ARG A 430 3.33 2.42 -16.71
C ARG A 430 4.53 2.19 -15.78
N HIS A 431 4.45 2.67 -14.54
CA HIS A 431 5.53 2.52 -13.56
C HIS A 431 5.42 1.21 -12.77
N TYR A 432 4.26 0.55 -12.83
CA TYR A 432 4.03 -0.73 -12.18
C TYR A 432 3.19 -1.63 -13.09
N PRO A 433 3.79 -2.15 -14.18
CA PRO A 433 3.09 -2.99 -15.15
C PRO A 433 2.44 -4.20 -14.49
N LEU A 434 1.40 -4.71 -15.15
CA LEU A 434 0.70 -5.93 -14.73
C LEU A 434 1.72 -7.07 -14.63
N LEU A 435 1.76 -7.72 -13.46
CA LEU A 435 2.48 -8.99 -13.33
C LEU A 435 1.62 -10.07 -14.01
N MET A 436 2.08 -10.52 -15.17
CA MET A 436 1.33 -11.46 -15.99
C MET A 436 1.19 -12.80 -15.27
N PRO A 437 0.00 -13.40 -15.23
CA PRO A 437 -0.18 -14.67 -14.56
C PRO A 437 0.44 -15.79 -15.40
N GLN A 438 1.67 -16.19 -15.08
CA GLN A 438 2.52 -17.09 -15.88
C GLN A 438 1.80 -18.39 -16.31
N SER A 439 0.96 -18.96 -15.44
CA SER A 439 0.20 -20.17 -15.78
C SER A 439 -0.82 -19.93 -16.89
N TRP A 440 -1.48 -18.77 -16.90
CA TRP A 440 -2.45 -18.39 -17.93
C TRP A 440 -1.81 -17.74 -19.17
N ASP A 441 -0.78 -16.91 -19.01
CA ASP A 441 -0.11 -16.20 -20.10
C ASP A 441 0.80 -17.11 -20.93
N ASN A 442 1.65 -17.89 -20.27
CA ASN A 442 2.57 -18.84 -20.89
C ASN A 442 3.38 -18.23 -22.03
N ASP A 443 4.09 -17.16 -21.74
CA ASP A 443 4.91 -16.42 -22.69
C ASP A 443 4.09 -15.96 -23.91
N GLY A 444 2.90 -15.40 -23.67
CA GLY A 444 1.96 -14.90 -24.68
C GLY A 444 1.16 -15.97 -25.44
N LYS A 445 1.35 -17.27 -25.16
CA LYS A 445 0.61 -18.35 -25.83
C LYS A 445 -0.84 -18.44 -25.38
N GLY A 446 -1.15 -18.04 -24.15
CA GLY A 446 -2.50 -18.02 -23.60
C GLY A 446 -3.31 -16.79 -23.94
N GLY A 447 -4.57 -16.77 -23.48
CA GLY A 447 -5.49 -15.67 -23.72
C GLY A 447 -6.94 -16.05 -23.41
N ILE A 448 -7.87 -15.22 -23.87
CA ILE A 448 -9.30 -15.41 -23.67
C ILE A 448 -10.01 -15.38 -25.01
N LYS A 449 -10.95 -16.32 -25.22
CA LYS A 449 -11.89 -16.32 -26.34
C LYS A 449 -13.32 -16.24 -25.80
N ILE A 450 -14.13 -15.39 -26.39
CA ILE A 450 -15.58 -15.34 -26.15
C ILE A 450 -16.27 -15.57 -27.49
N VAL A 451 -17.24 -16.49 -27.51
CA VAL A 451 -18.01 -16.82 -28.72
C VAL A 451 -19.46 -16.97 -28.36
N GLU A 452 -20.34 -16.27 -29.08
CA GLU A 452 -21.76 -16.56 -29.04
C GLU A 452 -22.07 -17.90 -29.74
N GLU A 453 -22.82 -18.76 -29.05
CA GLU A 453 -23.37 -19.99 -29.59
C GLU A 453 -24.90 -19.90 -29.68
N ALA A 454 -25.55 -20.95 -30.18
CA ALA A 454 -27.00 -20.96 -30.38
C ALA A 454 -27.77 -20.63 -29.09
N ASN A 455 -27.40 -21.27 -27.98
CA ASN A 455 -28.13 -21.21 -26.71
C ASN A 455 -27.32 -20.59 -25.55
N ASN A 456 -26.04 -20.29 -25.74
CA ASN A 456 -25.16 -19.82 -24.68
C ASN A 456 -24.10 -18.86 -25.23
N VAL A 457 -23.30 -18.28 -24.32
CA VAL A 457 -22.06 -17.58 -24.68
C VAL A 457 -20.90 -18.30 -24.01
N LYS A 458 -20.01 -18.84 -24.85
CA LYS A 458 -18.84 -19.60 -24.40
C LYS A 458 -17.68 -18.67 -24.11
N TYR A 459 -17.19 -18.73 -22.88
CA TYR A 459 -15.92 -18.17 -22.44
C TYR A 459 -14.87 -19.28 -22.38
N THR A 460 -13.68 -19.03 -22.94
CA THR A 460 -12.54 -19.93 -22.86
C THR A 460 -11.29 -19.16 -22.49
N ALA A 461 -10.77 -19.39 -21.29
CA ALA A 461 -9.44 -18.96 -20.89
C ALA A 461 -8.46 -20.10 -21.21
N TYR A 462 -7.67 -19.94 -22.26
CA TYR A 462 -6.69 -20.93 -22.72
C TYR A 462 -5.29 -20.48 -22.38
N SER A 463 -4.37 -21.43 -22.29
CA SER A 463 -2.99 -21.15 -21.86
C SER A 463 -1.93 -21.66 -22.84
N GLY A 464 -2.34 -22.44 -23.85
CA GLY A 464 -1.51 -22.88 -24.95
C GLY A 464 -0.45 -23.92 -24.57
N GLN A 465 0.34 -24.30 -25.59
CA GLN A 465 1.23 -25.45 -25.51
C GLN A 465 2.40 -25.26 -24.55
N ARG A 466 2.74 -26.33 -23.82
CA ARG A 466 3.90 -26.38 -22.91
C ARG A 466 4.26 -27.82 -22.56
N THR A 467 5.41 -27.98 -21.91
CA THR A 467 5.79 -29.23 -21.24
C THR A 467 5.77 -29.00 -19.74
N LEU A 468 5.16 -29.92 -19.00
CA LEU A 468 5.22 -29.96 -17.54
C LEU A 468 6.22 -31.02 -17.09
N ASP A 469 7.07 -30.65 -16.13
CA ASP A 469 7.89 -31.59 -15.37
C ASP A 469 7.22 -31.95 -14.04
N SER A 470 7.73 -32.98 -13.36
CA SER A 470 7.19 -33.47 -12.09
C SER A 470 7.61 -32.65 -10.86
N THR A 471 8.50 -31.67 -11.04
CA THR A 471 9.03 -30.82 -9.97
C THR A 471 8.24 -29.53 -9.80
N SER A 472 7.54 -29.10 -10.85
CA SER A 472 6.84 -27.82 -10.91
C SER A 472 5.33 -27.98 -10.67
N ILE A 473 4.72 -26.95 -10.08
CA ILE A 473 3.27 -26.81 -9.95
C ILE A 473 2.84 -25.56 -10.72
N LEU A 474 1.84 -25.68 -11.58
CA LEU A 474 1.18 -24.52 -12.19
C LEU A 474 -0.04 -24.12 -11.37
N HIS A 475 -0.23 -22.81 -11.19
CA HIS A 475 -1.30 -22.23 -10.38
C HIS A 475 -2.27 -21.45 -11.29
N PHE A 476 -3.43 -22.03 -11.54
CA PHE A 476 -4.51 -21.48 -12.36
C PHE A 476 -5.60 -20.87 -11.46
N ASN A 477 -5.26 -19.78 -10.77
CA ASN A 477 -6.14 -19.15 -9.79
C ASN A 477 -7.22 -18.30 -10.49
N ILE A 478 -8.44 -18.31 -9.95
CA ILE A 478 -9.62 -17.66 -10.51
C ILE A 478 -10.32 -16.88 -9.39
N GLU A 479 -10.58 -15.60 -9.63
CA GLU A 479 -11.43 -14.76 -8.80
C GLU A 479 -12.75 -14.51 -9.54
N LEU A 480 -13.87 -14.68 -8.82
CA LEU A 480 -15.21 -14.50 -9.31
C LEU A 480 -15.95 -13.45 -8.48
N LEU A 481 -16.69 -12.57 -9.16
CA LEU A 481 -17.68 -11.70 -8.51
C LEU A 481 -19.06 -11.98 -9.08
N ILE A 482 -19.94 -12.56 -8.25
CA ILE A 482 -21.29 -12.95 -8.67
C ILE A 482 -22.23 -11.77 -8.43
N THR A 483 -22.73 -11.16 -9.50
CA THR A 483 -23.52 -9.92 -9.46
C THR A 483 -25.00 -10.19 -9.78
N PRO A 484 -25.95 -9.36 -9.31
CA PRO A 484 -25.81 -8.15 -8.47
C PRO A 484 -25.46 -8.42 -6.99
N PHE A 485 -25.04 -7.38 -6.26
CA PHE A 485 -24.63 -7.50 -4.86
C PHE A 485 -25.73 -7.17 -3.85
N LYS A 486 -26.57 -6.15 -4.13
CA LYS A 486 -27.65 -5.67 -3.25
C LYS A 486 -28.84 -5.22 -4.11
N LYS A 487 -30.01 -5.12 -3.49
CA LYS A 487 -31.22 -4.56 -4.12
C LYS A 487 -31.04 -3.07 -4.42
N ILE A 488 -31.76 -2.56 -5.41
CA ILE A 488 -31.82 -1.12 -5.67
C ILE A 488 -32.74 -0.45 -4.64
N GLU A 489 -32.17 0.43 -3.82
CA GLU A 489 -32.94 1.27 -2.89
C GLU A 489 -33.29 2.61 -3.52
N LYS A 490 -34.47 2.69 -4.14
CA LYS A 490 -34.99 3.91 -4.78
C LYS A 490 -35.02 5.11 -3.84
N GLY A 491 -35.36 4.88 -2.56
CA GLY A 491 -35.34 5.91 -1.52
C GLY A 491 -33.98 6.60 -1.47
N ILE A 492 -32.90 5.83 -1.35
CA ILE A 492 -31.52 6.37 -1.36
C ILE A 492 -31.22 7.03 -2.71
N LYS A 493 -31.49 6.35 -3.84
CA LYS A 493 -31.11 6.83 -5.18
C LYS A 493 -31.72 8.18 -5.56
N TYR A 494 -32.97 8.43 -5.19
CA TYR A 494 -33.66 9.69 -5.51
C TYR A 494 -33.56 10.74 -4.40
N HIS A 495 -33.30 10.33 -3.14
CA HIS A 495 -33.19 11.25 -2.02
C HIS A 495 -31.77 11.77 -1.81
N ASP A 496 -30.72 10.97 -2.02
CA ASP A 496 -29.35 11.40 -1.76
C ASP A 496 -28.87 12.42 -2.79
N ARG A 497 -28.71 13.67 -2.34
CA ARG A 497 -28.30 14.81 -3.14
C ARG A 497 -26.97 15.33 -2.63
N TYR A 498 -25.91 15.05 -3.38
CA TYR A 498 -24.55 15.40 -3.01
C TYR A 498 -24.18 16.81 -3.48
N TYR A 499 -23.57 17.60 -2.59
CA TYR A 499 -22.88 18.83 -2.93
C TYR A 499 -21.37 18.64 -2.78
N HIS A 500 -20.61 18.87 -3.85
CA HIS A 500 -19.14 18.84 -3.82
C HIS A 500 -18.56 20.26 -3.76
N GLY A 501 -18.94 21.14 -4.69
CA GLY A 501 -18.57 22.57 -4.71
C GLY A 501 -17.07 22.86 -4.87
N ALA A 502 -16.72 23.88 -5.67
CA ALA A 502 -15.32 24.26 -5.91
C ALA A 502 -14.71 25.21 -4.86
N VAL A 503 -15.46 25.53 -3.79
CA VAL A 503 -15.01 26.45 -2.74
C VAL A 503 -14.17 25.69 -1.72
N ASN A 504 -12.90 26.06 -1.51
CA ASN A 504 -12.01 25.32 -0.61
C ASN A 504 -12.14 25.69 0.88
N SER A 505 -13.23 26.37 1.26
CA SER A 505 -13.62 26.58 2.67
C SER A 505 -14.81 25.70 3.01
N ALA A 506 -14.58 24.69 3.85
CA ALA A 506 -15.55 23.66 4.19
C ALA A 506 -16.80 24.22 4.87
N ILE A 507 -16.65 25.20 5.77
CA ILE A 507 -17.78 25.86 6.44
C ILE A 507 -18.65 26.63 5.43
N SER A 508 -18.01 27.27 4.45
CA SER A 508 -18.71 28.11 3.46
C SER A 508 -19.53 27.26 2.48
N LYS A 509 -19.23 25.96 2.34
CA LYS A 509 -20.02 25.03 1.52
C LYS A 509 -21.40 24.72 2.10
N ILE A 510 -21.59 24.82 3.41
CA ILE A 510 -22.86 24.47 4.07
C ILE A 510 -24.06 25.28 3.52
N PRO A 511 -24.04 26.63 3.51
CA PRO A 511 -25.14 27.40 2.93
C PRO A 511 -25.30 27.16 1.42
N LEU A 512 -24.20 26.92 0.69
CA LEU A 512 -24.25 26.64 -0.74
C LEU A 512 -24.91 25.29 -1.03
N ALA A 513 -24.60 24.27 -0.23
CA ALA A 513 -25.23 22.96 -0.31
C ALA A 513 -26.74 23.05 -0.06
N LYS A 514 -27.16 23.83 0.96
CA LYS A 514 -28.58 24.07 1.25
C LYS A 514 -29.28 24.79 0.09
N ASN A 515 -28.64 25.81 -0.49
CA ASN A 515 -29.19 26.53 -1.64
C ASN A 515 -29.31 25.65 -2.89
N ALA A 516 -28.43 24.67 -3.03
CA ALA A 516 -28.49 23.66 -4.09
C ALA A 516 -29.44 22.48 -3.75
N GLU A 517 -30.22 22.58 -2.67
CA GLU A 517 -31.11 21.53 -2.15
C GLU A 517 -30.40 20.19 -1.92
N ALA A 518 -29.10 20.21 -1.63
CA ALA A 518 -28.34 19.03 -1.26
C ALA A 518 -28.58 18.65 0.21
N ASN A 519 -28.42 17.36 0.50
CA ASN A 519 -28.52 16.81 1.86
C ASN A 519 -27.27 16.03 2.29
N ILE A 520 -26.26 15.92 1.41
CA ILE A 520 -24.95 15.37 1.72
C ILE A 520 -23.88 16.33 1.21
N LEU A 521 -22.98 16.75 2.10
CA LEU A 521 -21.85 17.61 1.79
C LEU A 521 -20.57 16.78 1.69
N ASN A 522 -19.91 16.82 0.53
CA ASN A 522 -18.60 16.21 0.31
C ASN A 522 -17.49 17.23 0.67
N ILE A 523 -16.58 16.82 1.55
CA ILE A 523 -15.33 17.55 1.83
C ILE A 523 -14.18 16.77 1.19
N HIS A 524 -13.51 17.37 0.22
CA HIS A 524 -12.37 16.79 -0.46
C HIS A 524 -11.05 17.23 0.21
N HIS A 525 -9.94 16.57 -0.14
CA HIS A 525 -8.62 17.07 0.24
C HIS A 525 -8.29 18.37 -0.51
N GLY A 526 -7.38 19.18 0.03
CA GLY A 526 -7.04 20.51 -0.49
C GLY A 526 -7.90 21.65 0.05
N GLU A 527 -8.76 21.37 1.03
CA GLU A 527 -9.64 22.33 1.69
C GLU A 527 -9.07 22.75 3.06
N ASP A 528 -9.59 23.83 3.65
CA ASP A 528 -9.15 24.32 4.96
C ASP A 528 -9.30 23.28 6.09
N ALA A 529 -10.36 22.48 6.05
CA ALA A 529 -10.61 21.41 7.02
C ALA A 529 -9.80 20.13 6.72
N ILE A 530 -9.40 19.90 5.47
CA ILE A 530 -8.67 18.71 5.02
C ILE A 530 -7.64 19.13 3.97
N PRO A 531 -6.54 19.76 4.40
CA PRO A 531 -5.56 20.30 3.48
C PRO A 531 -4.80 19.18 2.77
N PHE A 532 -4.47 18.11 3.48
CA PHE A 532 -3.59 17.06 2.99
C PHE A 532 -4.35 15.80 2.58
N ILE A 533 -3.87 15.12 1.53
CA ILE A 533 -4.34 13.79 1.12
C ILE A 533 -3.80 12.74 2.10
N ASN A 534 -4.50 12.58 3.22
CA ASN A 534 -4.07 11.69 4.31
C ASN A 534 -5.22 10.93 4.96
N TYR A 535 -4.91 9.74 5.47
CA TYR A 535 -5.70 9.05 6.47
C TYR A 535 -4.76 8.34 7.45
N PRO A 536 -4.84 8.62 8.76
CA PRO A 536 -5.76 9.54 9.43
C PRO A 536 -5.48 11.03 9.09
N TYR A 537 -6.47 11.89 9.34
CA TYR A 537 -6.34 13.33 9.10
C TYR A 537 -5.32 13.99 10.04
N HIS A 538 -4.69 15.06 9.57
CA HIS A 538 -3.65 15.78 10.32
C HIS A 538 -4.19 16.38 11.62
N ASP A 539 -3.51 16.17 12.75
CA ASP A 539 -4.00 16.49 14.09
C ASP A 539 -4.51 17.92 14.25
N GLU A 540 -3.80 18.90 13.67
CA GLU A 540 -4.15 20.32 13.77
C GLU A 540 -5.45 20.68 13.05
N THR A 541 -5.95 19.80 12.17
CA THR A 541 -7.18 20.00 11.40
C THR A 541 -8.41 19.41 12.10
N ILE A 542 -8.21 18.53 13.08
CA ILE A 542 -9.31 17.85 13.78
C ILE A 542 -10.30 18.83 14.45
N PRO A 543 -9.88 19.94 15.08
CA PRO A 543 -10.83 20.90 15.66
C PRO A 543 -11.76 21.53 14.62
N ILE A 544 -11.22 22.00 13.48
CA ILE A 544 -12.03 22.60 12.42
C ILE A 544 -12.90 21.56 11.72
N LEU A 545 -12.39 20.33 11.51
CA LEU A 545 -13.17 19.24 10.93
C LEU A 545 -14.39 18.89 11.80
N LYS A 546 -14.21 18.79 13.13
CA LYS A 546 -15.33 18.61 14.07
C LYS A 546 -16.34 19.73 13.98
N GLN A 547 -15.88 20.98 13.95
CA GLN A 547 -16.76 22.14 13.81
C GLN A 547 -17.57 22.10 12.49
N VAL A 548 -16.95 21.70 11.38
CA VAL A 548 -17.62 21.54 10.08
C VAL A 548 -18.69 20.44 10.17
N ILE A 549 -18.36 19.29 10.75
CA ILE A 549 -19.29 18.16 10.94
C ILE A 549 -20.49 18.60 11.77
N ASP A 550 -20.25 19.19 12.95
CA ASP A 550 -21.31 19.64 13.85
C ASP A 550 -22.22 20.67 13.17
N LYS A 551 -21.63 21.63 12.46
CA LYS A 551 -22.40 22.66 11.75
C LYS A 551 -23.19 22.08 10.59
N ALA A 552 -22.64 21.13 9.84
CA ALA A 552 -23.35 20.45 8.76
C ALA A 552 -24.57 19.69 9.30
N HIS A 553 -24.37 18.89 10.35
CA HIS A 553 -25.44 18.14 11.01
C HIS A 553 -26.54 19.07 11.56
N ASN A 554 -26.16 20.16 12.23
CA ASN A 554 -27.10 21.17 12.73
C ASN A 554 -27.91 21.86 11.62
N ASN A 555 -27.46 21.79 10.36
CA ASN A 555 -28.17 22.31 9.19
C ASN A 555 -28.92 21.21 8.40
N GLY A 556 -29.02 20.00 8.96
CA GLY A 556 -29.68 18.86 8.34
C GLY A 556 -28.93 18.27 7.16
N LEU A 557 -27.61 18.46 7.08
CA LEU A 557 -26.75 17.85 6.08
C LEU A 557 -25.99 16.68 6.69
N ARG A 558 -25.83 15.58 5.96
CA ARG A 558 -24.80 14.56 6.25
C ARG A 558 -23.47 15.01 5.66
N LEU A 559 -22.36 14.50 6.19
CA LEU A 559 -21.01 14.80 5.67
C LEU A 559 -20.36 13.53 5.11
N LYS A 560 -19.72 13.63 3.95
CA LYS A 560 -18.83 12.61 3.41
C LYS A 560 -17.43 13.20 3.28
N VAL A 561 -16.48 12.59 3.96
CA VAL A 561 -15.11 13.07 4.04
C VAL A 561 -14.22 12.22 3.14
N TYR A 562 -13.50 12.87 2.23
CA TYR A 562 -12.58 12.16 1.33
C TYR A 562 -11.38 11.61 2.11
N TYR A 563 -11.01 10.37 1.82
CA TYR A 563 -9.75 9.77 2.20
C TYR A 563 -9.34 8.73 1.16
N THR A 564 -8.06 8.37 1.17
CA THR A 564 -7.49 7.33 0.29
C THR A 564 -6.26 6.75 0.98
N THR A 565 -6.02 5.46 0.77
CA THR A 565 -4.75 4.81 1.13
C THR A 565 -3.86 4.58 -0.08
N ARG A 566 -4.28 5.00 -1.30
CA ARG A 566 -3.56 4.81 -2.58
C ARG A 566 -2.45 5.84 -2.80
N GLU A 567 -2.57 6.98 -2.14
CA GLU A 567 -1.64 8.08 -2.14
C GLU A 567 -1.39 8.48 -0.68
N LEU A 568 -0.14 8.78 -0.34
CA LEU A 568 0.21 9.23 0.99
C LEU A 568 0.92 10.59 0.92
N THR A 569 0.39 11.57 1.65
CA THR A 569 1.05 12.87 1.82
C THR A 569 2.38 12.75 2.55
N VAL A 570 3.35 13.57 2.13
CA VAL A 570 4.63 13.77 2.86
C VAL A 570 4.44 14.51 4.19
N ASN A 571 3.27 15.10 4.40
CA ASN A 571 2.88 15.76 5.66
C ASN A 571 2.33 14.76 6.70
N CYS A 572 2.29 13.46 6.38
CA CYS A 572 1.98 12.41 7.34
C CYS A 572 3.15 12.31 8.35
N PRO A 573 2.92 12.41 9.67
CA PRO A 573 4.00 12.33 10.66
C PRO A 573 4.84 11.05 10.52
N GLU A 574 4.20 9.93 10.22
CA GLU A 574 4.80 8.61 10.06
C GLU A 574 5.47 8.40 8.68
N PHE A 575 5.41 9.36 7.76
CA PHE A 575 5.81 9.20 6.36
C PHE A 575 7.18 8.53 6.17
N TYR A 576 8.22 9.01 6.87
CA TYR A 576 9.57 8.47 6.72
C TYR A 576 9.74 7.09 7.34
N ALA A 577 8.98 6.76 8.38
CA ALA A 577 8.93 5.41 8.93
C ALA A 577 8.30 4.46 7.90
N LEU A 578 7.17 4.86 7.29
CA LEU A 578 6.52 4.08 6.24
C LEU A 578 7.42 3.93 4.99
N LYS A 579 8.15 4.99 4.61
CA LYS A 579 9.13 4.93 3.51
C LYS A 579 10.28 3.95 3.82
N SER A 580 10.69 3.84 5.07
CA SER A 580 11.78 2.94 5.47
C SER A 580 11.45 1.46 5.35
N LEU A 581 10.17 1.08 5.21
CA LEU A 581 9.73 -0.30 5.02
C LEU A 581 9.99 -0.83 3.59
N ASN A 582 10.97 -0.25 2.89
CA ASN A 582 11.57 -0.75 1.65
C ASN A 582 10.57 -1.25 0.59
N GLY A 583 9.61 -0.41 0.23
CA GLY A 583 8.64 -0.75 -0.82
C GLY A 583 7.38 -1.46 -0.32
N GLU A 584 7.32 -1.85 0.95
CA GLU A 584 6.15 -2.49 1.53
C GLU A 584 4.95 -1.55 1.57
N ILE A 585 5.13 -0.30 2.04
CA ILE A 585 4.06 0.71 2.14
C ILE A 585 4.15 1.76 1.03
N ILE A 586 5.32 2.35 0.81
CA ILE A 586 5.54 3.37 -0.23
C ILE A 586 6.07 2.69 -1.47
N LEU A 587 5.38 2.82 -2.60
CA LEU A 587 5.75 2.11 -3.80
C LEU A 587 7.07 2.65 -4.38
N PRO A 588 8.10 1.79 -4.57
CA PRO A 588 9.36 2.23 -5.15
C PRO A 588 9.16 2.70 -6.59
N GLY A 589 9.92 3.72 -6.98
CA GLY A 589 9.92 4.26 -8.32
C GLY A 589 11.25 4.90 -8.64
N THR A 590 11.34 5.53 -9.82
CA THR A 590 12.58 6.17 -10.30
C THR A 590 13.00 7.40 -9.49
N GLY A 591 12.22 7.79 -8.47
CA GLY A 591 12.54 8.86 -7.54
C GLY A 591 12.76 10.19 -8.26
N ASN A 592 13.93 10.80 -8.07
CA ASN A 592 14.28 12.08 -8.70
C ASN A 592 14.28 12.05 -10.24
N ASN A 593 14.39 10.86 -10.85
CA ASN A 593 14.33 10.67 -12.30
C ASN A 593 12.90 10.46 -12.82
N TYR A 594 11.88 10.60 -11.97
CA TYR A 594 10.49 10.47 -12.37
C TYR A 594 10.08 11.58 -13.33
N THR A 595 9.33 11.22 -14.39
CA THR A 595 8.66 12.20 -15.25
C THR A 595 7.28 11.68 -15.62
N ASN A 596 6.31 12.59 -15.69
CA ASN A 596 4.96 12.29 -16.15
C ASN A 596 4.40 13.49 -16.92
N PRO A 597 4.05 13.34 -18.21
CA PRO A 597 3.58 14.45 -19.04
C PRO A 597 2.39 15.23 -18.44
N ASN A 598 1.56 14.59 -17.62
CA ASN A 598 0.33 15.19 -17.09
C ASN A 598 0.51 15.91 -15.74
N HIS A 599 1.44 15.46 -14.90
CA HIS A 599 1.56 15.94 -13.50
C HIS A 599 2.95 16.43 -13.12
N TYR A 600 4.00 15.90 -13.75
CA TYR A 600 5.41 16.26 -13.51
C TYR A 600 6.22 16.22 -14.82
N PRO A 601 5.90 17.09 -15.81
CA PRO A 601 6.53 17.04 -17.12
C PRO A 601 8.03 17.37 -17.08
N THR A 602 8.46 18.14 -16.08
CA THR A 602 9.87 18.54 -15.85
C THR A 602 10.51 17.81 -14.67
N GLY A 603 9.87 16.74 -14.19
CA GLY A 603 10.29 16.00 -13.00
C GLY A 603 9.79 16.55 -11.67
N PRO A 604 10.20 15.93 -10.53
CA PRO A 604 9.72 16.29 -9.21
C PRO A 604 10.18 17.69 -8.78
N PRO A 605 9.42 18.38 -7.91
CA PRO A 605 9.78 19.69 -7.39
C PRO A 605 11.01 19.60 -6.47
N GLU A 606 11.76 20.70 -6.36
CA GLU A 606 13.03 20.78 -5.61
C GLU A 606 12.94 20.22 -4.18
N TRP A 607 11.82 20.47 -3.49
CA TRP A 607 11.60 19.93 -2.17
C TRP A 607 11.65 18.39 -2.16
N MET A 608 10.97 17.71 -3.10
CA MET A 608 11.03 16.25 -3.21
C MET A 608 12.44 15.77 -3.60
N LEU A 609 13.10 16.48 -4.51
CA LEU A 609 14.45 16.14 -4.96
C LEU A 609 15.44 16.07 -3.80
N LYS A 610 15.37 17.04 -2.88
CA LYS A 610 16.27 17.14 -1.71
C LYS A 610 15.86 16.22 -0.56
N ASN A 611 14.55 16.06 -0.33
CA ASN A 611 14.03 15.42 0.89
C ASN A 611 13.66 13.94 0.72
N LEU A 612 13.24 13.51 -0.48
CA LEU A 612 12.86 12.12 -0.76
C LEU A 612 13.94 11.33 -1.49
N ARG A 613 14.64 11.99 -2.44
CA ARG A 613 15.81 11.52 -3.22
C ARG A 613 15.58 10.28 -4.10
N TYR A 614 15.17 9.15 -3.54
CA TYR A 614 15.13 7.84 -4.20
C TYR A 614 13.89 7.02 -3.79
N ASP A 615 13.57 6.01 -4.60
CA ASP A 615 12.53 5.00 -4.35
C ASP A 615 11.17 5.60 -3.97
N TYR A 616 10.64 6.44 -4.86
CA TYR A 616 9.28 6.95 -4.77
C TYR A 616 8.71 7.21 -6.16
N ILE A 617 7.37 7.19 -6.25
CA ILE A 617 6.60 7.67 -7.38
C ILE A 617 5.80 8.89 -6.91
N PRO A 618 6.09 10.12 -7.38
CA PRO A 618 5.24 11.28 -7.14
C PRO A 618 3.79 11.02 -7.55
N ALA A 619 2.87 11.46 -6.71
CA ALA A 619 1.43 11.40 -6.96
C ALA A 619 0.83 12.81 -6.98
N TRP A 620 -0.45 12.96 -6.63
CA TRP A 620 -1.12 14.25 -6.62
C TRP A 620 -0.39 15.28 -5.77
N HIS A 621 -0.44 16.54 -6.21
CA HIS A 621 -0.02 17.66 -5.39
C HIS A 621 -1.07 18.75 -5.43
N THR A 622 -1.27 19.43 -4.29
CA THR A 622 -2.30 20.46 -4.16
C THR A 622 -1.74 21.66 -3.43
N ARG A 623 -1.84 22.84 -4.03
CA ARG A 623 -1.53 24.10 -3.35
C ARG A 623 -2.67 24.47 -2.40
N ILE A 624 -2.37 24.59 -1.12
CA ILE A 624 -3.36 24.95 -0.10
C ILE A 624 -3.62 26.45 -0.16
N ARG A 625 -4.89 26.82 -0.40
CA ARG A 625 -5.30 28.21 -0.64
C ARG A 625 -6.01 28.87 0.55
N TYR A 626 -6.43 28.09 1.55
CA TYR A 626 -7.23 28.56 2.67
C TYR A 626 -6.84 27.86 3.98
N GLY A 627 -7.28 28.44 5.08
CA GLY A 627 -7.06 27.89 6.42
C GLY A 627 -5.62 28.02 6.89
N ARG A 628 -5.30 27.27 7.96
CA ARG A 628 -4.03 27.35 8.70
C ARG A 628 -2.79 27.05 7.85
N PHE A 629 -2.94 26.21 6.84
CA PHE A 629 -1.85 25.74 5.98
C PHE A 629 -1.78 26.49 4.65
N MET A 630 -2.47 27.64 4.53
CA MET A 630 -2.43 28.47 3.33
C MET A 630 -0.98 28.76 2.90
N GLY A 631 -0.69 28.55 1.62
CA GLY A 631 0.64 28.75 1.07
C GLY A 631 1.58 27.55 1.21
N MET A 632 1.12 26.43 1.77
CA MET A 632 1.82 25.15 1.65
C MET A 632 1.39 24.43 0.38
N THR A 633 2.26 23.55 -0.11
CA THR A 633 1.92 22.58 -1.16
C THR A 633 1.90 21.21 -0.52
N ASP A 634 0.76 20.53 -0.62
CA ASP A 634 0.66 19.13 -0.30
C ASP A 634 1.30 18.32 -1.41
N TYR A 635 2.29 17.51 -1.06
CA TYR A 635 2.97 16.59 -1.95
C TYR A 635 2.63 15.18 -1.50
N SER A 636 2.33 14.29 -2.43
CA SER A 636 2.05 12.89 -2.12
C SER A 636 2.84 11.93 -3.00
N VAL A 637 2.91 10.69 -2.56
CA VAL A 637 3.53 9.57 -3.28
C VAL A 637 2.56 8.41 -3.38
N ILE A 638 2.77 7.53 -4.36
CA ILE A 638 1.98 6.30 -4.51
C ILE A 638 2.34 5.29 -3.42
N THR A 639 1.32 4.66 -2.84
CA THR A 639 1.47 3.56 -1.90
C THR A 639 1.40 2.21 -2.62
N THR A 640 1.99 1.18 -2.02
CA THR A 640 1.97 -0.18 -2.54
C THR A 640 0.57 -0.78 -2.34
N PRO A 641 -0.10 -1.23 -3.42
CA PRO A 641 -1.40 -1.90 -3.32
C PRO A 641 -1.32 -3.19 -2.50
N GLY A 642 -2.32 -3.43 -1.65
CA GLY A 642 -2.41 -4.64 -0.82
C GLY A 642 -1.48 -4.65 0.40
N SER A 643 -0.73 -3.55 0.62
CA SER A 643 0.07 -3.37 1.83
C SER A 643 -0.78 -3.31 3.10
N ARG A 644 -0.15 -3.43 4.28
CA ARG A 644 -0.82 -3.37 5.59
C ARG A 644 -1.18 -1.95 6.07
N LEU A 645 -1.23 -0.97 5.15
CA LEU A 645 -1.56 0.43 5.44
C LEU A 645 -3.06 0.66 5.65
#